data_AF-A0A9Q7X8M7-F1
#
_entry.id   AF-A0A9Q7X8M7-F1
#
_cell.length_a   1.000
_cell.length_b   1.000
_cell.length_c   1.000
_cell.angle_alpha   90.00
_cell.angle_beta   90.00
_cell.angle_gamma   90.00
#
_symmetry.space_group_name_H-M   'P 1'
#
loop_
_entity.id
_entity.type
_entity.pdbx_description
1 polymer ?
#
loop_
_entity_poly.entity_id
_entity_poly.type
_entity_poly.pdbx_seq_one_letter_code
_entity_poly.pdbx_strand_id
1 'polypeptide(L)'
;MVHLFSLASLLALALISLDVTRYVSASAAPSMLERNIQHPMRLPEPPITDSRKHNDTLSFNLIDLLSQSPNHTILLRLLQRTRLIPTLNRLQEFDDGSGLTVLAPTNDAFVRKRDEQTAQRKQAFDLFHDSPTFWEYLVDGREDVQPPHIDADKTTCVWHNGACVAVSNVNAVARQHLLYHVLNYTLPFALSDDTGSHSAKGPLPEVGQPQMHTTLHFPSRRMLTEPTHPGRVPVPDQEDHGGLLGHHGQRMRIALVEERDKGKVQLPTLLAPLKSKRKALRFGADEKGQGGAKSLSEDWRSKSGVIHFIDSVIDLPPSLEQVILTHPRLGGLRRLITNDTLHSLSTVPHLTLFLPASDAFEKLSMLESSYLFSHYQQAILDRLKLLGWHMSGSGLGDRSPVYSASLRAAGRVTLATTLGGSITVEADQKDGPIKVMDTQVVQEDILTENGVIHLIDDLILPFGDLDMSIEANLLALNATRFVDLIYEAGLEHYINKPAHLQQQDREAYTFLAPRDDVIDTWYPAHPPLPQLANPSAGLSRELRKGPNPSLEEVVRYHILPGQLRPGDLTSGMLLNTELRDWKLREGRQKMPVQVDDSNASDRKGNGDVAFGDANVIREPVNIKDAAIIYVVSQLLQPPSDPVQTAISHLSLSTFVATVFSADLKKAVERAPGVSYLVPTNDAFTGLGLAMNYLLLPDSQHLLQALVEYHAIDKIAYKADFADQEADYPTLLPTLGARLSIKKQKSGSIVVHKPGDANGTLSYIVKGDILTNTGVIHEVDRVQIPFDLTIRDLLKGAKADTMEDLMVQAGYEYILNSAIPQNQSLATSHGFIVLLPTDSAFTKVNLSAILDDRDLLVRLVQQHLIPLSDDKAVDALLPDGRGDDIGMKDESSFATLLDRSQGGPSCYGQVGFRRISSGSTNRYRRKSSYDSIPDDLDNPGLGWIVGIKNTRGSSASRHAATLMAFGRETRGVRGDVHLERPPIGGVFQIDSVLVPYEPNWFYRWGWIVLTCALVALALSLAGFYLLRWWRGGNRIQLPEALEGEEE
;
A
#
# COMPACT_ATOMS: atom_id res chain seq x y z
N MET A 1 25.71 -23.36 -4.44
CA MET A 1 26.85 -24.27 -4.72
C MET A 1 26.52 -24.99 -6.01
N VAL A 2 27.20 -24.65 -7.11
CA VAL A 2 28.21 -25.52 -7.78
C VAL A 2 27.55 -26.77 -8.37
N HIS A 3 27.60 -27.14 -9.64
CA HIS A 3 28.09 -26.61 -10.92
C HIS A 3 27.89 -27.79 -11.91
N LEU A 4 27.49 -27.54 -13.16
CA LEU A 4 28.17 -27.96 -14.40
C LEU A 4 28.28 -29.47 -14.69
N PHE A 5 27.84 -29.87 -15.88
CA PHE A 5 28.67 -30.31 -17.03
C PHE A 5 27.72 -30.87 -18.10
N SER A 6 27.48 -30.14 -19.20
CA SER A 6 28.23 -30.16 -20.47
C SER A 6 27.86 -31.39 -21.34
N LEU A 7 27.10 -31.23 -22.42
CA LEU A 7 27.51 -30.82 -23.78
C LEU A 7 28.53 -31.76 -24.48
N ALA A 8 28.06 -32.27 -25.63
CA ALA A 8 28.75 -32.55 -26.90
C ALA A 8 29.43 -33.93 -27.13
N SER A 9 28.94 -34.65 -28.16
CA SER A 9 29.69 -35.19 -29.33
C SER A 9 28.81 -36.22 -30.08
N LEU A 10 28.21 -35.89 -31.23
CA LEU A 10 28.69 -36.09 -32.62
C LEU A 10 28.79 -37.57 -33.12
N LEU A 11 27.78 -37.94 -33.91
CA LEU A 11 27.81 -38.70 -35.19
C LEU A 11 28.51 -40.08 -35.28
N ALA A 12 27.71 -41.14 -35.43
CA ALA A 12 28.02 -42.32 -36.26
C ALA A 12 26.73 -43.02 -36.76
N LEU A 13 26.81 -43.60 -37.96
CA LEU A 13 25.73 -43.96 -38.88
C LEU A 13 24.76 -45.10 -38.46
N ALA A 14 23.50 -44.88 -38.87
CA ALA A 14 22.52 -45.80 -39.48
C ALA A 14 22.70 -47.33 -39.38
N LEU A 15 21.71 -48.03 -38.79
CA LEU A 15 20.69 -48.83 -39.50
C LEU A 15 19.86 -49.70 -38.53
N ILE A 16 18.56 -49.79 -38.84
CA ILE A 16 17.58 -50.87 -38.52
C ILE A 16 16.62 -50.68 -37.32
N SER A 17 15.34 -50.86 -37.68
CA SER A 17 14.13 -51.25 -36.94
C SER A 17 13.47 -50.24 -35.98
N LEU A 18 12.48 -49.52 -36.52
CA LEU A 18 11.27 -49.13 -35.78
C LEU A 18 10.15 -50.09 -36.20
N ASP A 19 9.67 -50.90 -35.24
CA ASP A 19 8.39 -51.58 -35.30
C ASP A 19 7.46 -50.92 -34.27
N VAL A 20 6.47 -50.18 -34.77
CA VAL A 20 5.21 -49.91 -34.07
C VAL A 20 4.14 -50.61 -34.89
N THR A 21 3.77 -51.83 -34.48
CA THR A 21 2.51 -52.46 -34.85
C THR A 21 1.39 -51.77 -34.08
N ARG A 22 0.45 -51.09 -34.76
CA ARG A 22 -0.72 -51.65 -35.48
C ARG A 22 -1.69 -52.33 -34.54
N TYR A 23 -2.98 -52.06 -34.71
CA TYR A 23 -4.00 -53.01 -35.21
C TYR A 23 -5.24 -52.14 -35.51
N VAL A 24 -6.11 -52.33 -36.51
CA VAL A 24 -6.26 -53.17 -37.73
C VAL A 24 -7.69 -52.80 -38.20
N SER A 25 -8.01 -52.65 -39.48
CA SER A 25 -8.41 -53.73 -40.39
C SER A 25 -8.60 -53.11 -41.78
N ALA A 26 -7.88 -53.53 -42.82
CA ALA A 26 -7.91 -54.80 -43.56
C ALA A 26 -8.96 -54.82 -44.68
N SER A 27 -8.42 -55.06 -45.87
CA SER A 27 -8.98 -55.08 -47.21
C SER A 27 -9.80 -56.33 -47.55
N ALA A 28 -10.73 -56.20 -48.50
CA ALA A 28 -11.01 -57.21 -49.51
C ALA A 28 -11.63 -56.57 -50.77
N ALA A 29 -11.00 -56.77 -51.93
CA ALA A 29 -11.69 -56.82 -53.23
C ALA A 29 -12.20 -58.28 -53.40
N PRO A 30 -13.21 -58.62 -54.25
CA PRO A 30 -13.33 -58.19 -55.65
C PRO A 30 -14.77 -58.12 -56.24
N SER A 31 -14.82 -57.87 -57.56
CA SER A 31 -15.77 -58.39 -58.57
C SER A 31 -16.60 -57.35 -59.34
N MET A 32 -16.50 -57.49 -60.67
CA MET A 32 -17.31 -56.83 -61.67
C MET A 32 -18.77 -57.29 -61.59
N LEU A 33 -19.70 -56.35 -61.74
CA LEU A 33 -20.97 -56.60 -62.42
C LEU A 33 -21.43 -55.32 -63.12
N GLU A 34 -21.66 -55.43 -64.41
CA GLU A 34 -22.18 -54.39 -65.31
C GLU A 34 -23.52 -53.82 -64.83
N ARG A 35 -23.72 -52.50 -65.01
CA ARG A 35 -25.02 -51.92 -65.39
C ARG A 35 -24.86 -50.51 -65.96
N ASN A 36 -24.97 -50.45 -67.29
CA ASN A 36 -25.44 -49.35 -68.14
C ASN A 36 -25.03 -47.91 -67.79
N ILE A 37 -23.92 -47.49 -68.39
CA ILE A 37 -23.66 -46.08 -68.70
C ILE A 37 -24.55 -45.72 -69.90
N GLN A 38 -25.66 -45.03 -69.65
CA GLN A 38 -26.34 -44.26 -70.69
C GLN A 38 -25.43 -43.09 -71.08
N HIS A 39 -24.97 -43.08 -72.33
CA HIS A 39 -24.36 -41.92 -72.96
C HIS A 39 -25.33 -40.72 -72.93
N PRO A 40 -24.94 -39.54 -72.41
CA PRO A 40 -25.51 -38.29 -72.87
C PRO A 40 -24.85 -37.92 -74.20
N MET A 41 -25.71 -37.62 -75.17
CA MET A 41 -25.43 -37.31 -76.56
C MET A 41 -24.25 -36.34 -76.77
N ARG A 42 -23.32 -36.72 -77.65
CA ARG A 42 -22.48 -35.77 -78.40
C ARG A 42 -23.39 -34.83 -79.17
N LEU A 43 -23.47 -33.58 -78.73
CA LEU A 43 -23.89 -32.48 -79.60
C LEU A 43 -22.69 -32.11 -80.49
N PRO A 44 -22.88 -31.88 -81.79
CA PRO A 44 -21.78 -31.57 -82.70
C PRO A 44 -21.15 -30.22 -82.34
N GLU A 45 -19.82 -30.20 -82.27
CA GLU A 45 -19.01 -28.98 -82.22
C GLU A 45 -19.39 -28.06 -83.41
N PRO A 46 -19.74 -26.79 -83.19
CA PRO A 46 -19.75 -25.82 -84.28
C PRO A 46 -18.29 -25.48 -84.64
N PRO A 47 -17.97 -25.29 -85.93
CA PRO A 47 -16.60 -25.05 -86.36
C PRO A 47 -16.08 -23.72 -85.81
N ILE A 48 -14.83 -23.75 -85.33
CA ILE A 48 -14.02 -22.57 -85.04
C ILE A 48 -13.86 -21.80 -86.36
N THR A 49 -14.65 -20.74 -86.54
CA THR A 49 -14.41 -19.76 -87.59
C THR A 49 -13.55 -18.63 -87.06
N ASP A 50 -12.31 -18.60 -87.52
CA ASP A 50 -11.47 -17.40 -87.57
C ASP A 50 -12.25 -16.27 -88.25
N SER A 51 -12.75 -15.31 -87.48
CA SER A 51 -13.26 -14.04 -88.01
C SER A 51 -12.71 -12.87 -87.22
N ARG A 52 -11.40 -12.65 -87.31
CA ARG A 52 -10.79 -11.35 -87.07
C ARG A 52 -10.46 -10.70 -88.41
N LYS A 53 -11.35 -9.79 -88.83
CA LYS A 53 -11.14 -8.58 -89.66
C LYS A 53 -12.41 -8.29 -90.47
N HIS A 54 -13.34 -7.55 -89.89
CA HIS A 54 -14.06 -6.52 -90.65
C HIS A 54 -14.65 -5.47 -89.71
N ASN A 55 -14.26 -4.22 -89.95
CA ASN A 55 -15.01 -3.04 -89.54
C ASN A 55 -16.32 -3.05 -90.34
N ASP A 56 -17.47 -3.01 -89.65
CA ASP A 56 -18.58 -2.11 -89.94
C ASP A 56 -19.67 -2.19 -88.84
N THR A 57 -19.87 -1.05 -88.16
CA THR A 57 -21.14 -0.52 -87.60
C THR A 57 -22.10 -1.39 -86.79
N LEU A 58 -21.63 -2.27 -85.91
CA LEU A 58 -22.42 -2.73 -84.74
C LEU A 58 -21.63 -2.40 -83.47
N SER A 59 -21.99 -1.32 -82.79
CA SER A 59 -21.46 -1.03 -81.45
C SER A 59 -22.13 -1.97 -80.46
N PHE A 60 -21.52 -3.13 -80.22
CA PHE A 60 -21.96 -4.06 -79.17
C PHE A 60 -21.85 -3.38 -77.80
N ASN A 61 -22.92 -3.46 -77.01
CA ASN A 61 -22.92 -3.08 -75.60
C ASN A 61 -22.13 -4.14 -74.80
N LEU A 62 -21.58 -3.78 -73.62
CA LEU A 62 -20.87 -4.72 -72.75
C LEU A 62 -21.70 -5.97 -72.40
N ILE A 63 -23.03 -5.83 -72.28
CA ILE A 63 -23.92 -6.97 -72.01
C ILE A 63 -24.02 -7.90 -73.22
N ASP A 64 -24.03 -7.35 -74.44
CA ASP A 64 -24.03 -8.14 -75.68
C ASP A 64 -22.73 -8.93 -75.79
N LEU A 65 -21.60 -8.30 -75.44
CA LEU A 65 -20.31 -8.98 -75.32
C LEU A 65 -20.38 -10.11 -74.29
N LEU A 66 -20.85 -9.88 -73.06
CA LEU A 66 -20.98 -10.97 -72.07
C LEU A 66 -21.88 -12.11 -72.56
N SER A 67 -22.93 -11.83 -73.33
CA SER A 67 -23.83 -12.85 -73.88
C SER A 67 -23.19 -13.76 -74.93
N GLN A 68 -22.15 -13.28 -75.62
CA GLN A 68 -21.40 -14.04 -76.62
C GLN A 68 -20.33 -14.93 -75.98
N SER A 69 -19.98 -14.71 -74.71
CA SER A 69 -18.92 -15.46 -74.04
C SER A 69 -19.45 -16.79 -73.44
N PRO A 70 -18.96 -17.96 -73.90
CA PRO A 70 -19.37 -19.24 -73.32
C PRO A 70 -18.90 -19.41 -71.86
N ASN A 71 -17.89 -18.64 -71.45
CA ASN A 71 -17.29 -18.73 -70.12
C ASN A 71 -17.99 -17.87 -69.06
N HIS A 72 -19.01 -17.08 -69.40
CA HIS A 72 -19.67 -16.13 -68.48
C HIS A 72 -21.20 -16.32 -68.38
N THR A 73 -21.70 -17.49 -68.76
CA THR A 73 -23.14 -17.82 -68.71
C THR A 73 -23.72 -17.73 -67.29
N ILE A 74 -22.95 -18.12 -66.26
CA ILE A 74 -23.38 -18.02 -64.86
C ILE A 74 -23.48 -16.54 -64.44
N LEU A 75 -22.48 -15.73 -64.76
CA LEU A 75 -22.48 -14.30 -64.47
C LEU A 75 -23.69 -13.60 -65.11
N LEU A 76 -23.97 -13.89 -66.38
CA LEU A 76 -25.12 -13.31 -67.09
C LEU A 76 -26.45 -13.71 -66.43
N ARG A 77 -26.61 -14.97 -66.04
CA ARG A 77 -27.78 -15.45 -65.29
C ARG A 77 -27.94 -14.71 -63.97
N LEU A 78 -26.86 -14.49 -63.23
CA LEU A 78 -26.87 -13.76 -61.95
C LEU A 78 -27.21 -12.28 -62.14
N LEU A 79 -26.69 -11.62 -63.18
CA LEU A 79 -27.05 -10.24 -63.54
C LEU A 79 -28.54 -10.11 -63.92
N GLN A 80 -29.11 -11.12 -64.60
CA GLN A 80 -30.53 -11.20 -64.90
C GLN A 80 -31.36 -11.38 -63.62
N ARG A 81 -31.00 -12.37 -62.80
CA ARG A 81 -31.68 -12.71 -61.54
C ARG A 81 -31.72 -11.53 -60.55
N THR A 82 -30.64 -10.76 -60.48
CA THR A 82 -30.52 -9.60 -59.58
C THR A 82 -31.09 -8.30 -60.17
N ARG A 83 -31.56 -8.33 -61.43
CA ARG A 83 -32.08 -7.19 -62.21
C ARG A 83 -31.07 -6.05 -62.41
N LEU A 84 -29.79 -6.38 -62.53
CA LEU A 84 -28.72 -5.40 -62.75
C LEU A 84 -28.53 -4.99 -64.21
N ILE A 85 -28.99 -5.80 -65.17
CA ILE A 85 -28.83 -5.49 -66.62
C ILE A 85 -29.38 -4.11 -67.01
N PRO A 86 -30.61 -3.71 -66.61
CA PRO A 86 -31.12 -2.37 -66.93
C PRO A 86 -30.26 -1.25 -66.34
N THR A 87 -29.71 -1.43 -65.14
CA THR A 87 -28.83 -0.45 -64.48
C THR A 87 -27.50 -0.33 -65.23
N LEU A 88 -26.89 -1.44 -65.62
CA LEU A 88 -25.64 -1.44 -66.39
C LEU A 88 -25.83 -0.87 -67.80
N ASN A 89 -26.96 -1.12 -68.44
CA ASN A 89 -27.28 -0.50 -69.73
C ASN A 89 -27.46 1.01 -69.59
N ARG A 90 -28.17 1.47 -68.56
CA ARG A 90 -28.35 2.90 -68.28
C ARG A 90 -27.01 3.61 -68.05
N LEU A 91 -26.10 3.01 -67.26
CA LEU A 91 -24.76 3.58 -67.03
C LEU A 91 -23.93 3.68 -68.31
N GLN A 92 -24.19 2.84 -69.30
CA GLN A 92 -23.54 2.89 -70.61
C GLN A 92 -24.20 3.88 -71.59
N GLU A 93 -25.49 4.19 -71.41
CA GLU A 93 -26.23 5.17 -72.21
C GLU A 93 -25.86 6.62 -71.87
N PHE A 94 -25.56 6.90 -70.59
CA PHE A 94 -25.14 8.22 -70.09
C PHE A 94 -23.61 8.36 -70.03
N ASP A 95 -22.87 7.77 -70.97
CA ASP A 95 -21.40 7.78 -70.95
C ASP A 95 -20.84 9.20 -71.04
N ASP A 96 -20.38 9.73 -69.90
CA ASP A 96 -19.65 11.00 -69.79
C ASP A 96 -18.23 10.93 -70.40
N GLY A 97 -17.88 9.81 -71.04
CA GLY A 97 -16.58 9.51 -71.62
C GLY A 97 -15.63 8.75 -70.68
N SER A 98 -16.08 8.42 -69.46
CA SER A 98 -15.32 7.64 -68.48
C SER A 98 -15.37 6.13 -68.74
N GLY A 99 -16.41 5.65 -69.45
CA GLY A 99 -16.68 4.22 -69.71
C GLY A 99 -16.87 3.35 -68.45
N LEU A 100 -17.16 2.07 -68.62
CA LEU A 100 -17.45 1.12 -67.52
C LEU A 100 -16.41 -0.02 -67.47
N THR A 101 -15.92 -0.41 -66.28
CA THR A 101 -15.13 -1.65 -66.13
C THR A 101 -15.96 -2.73 -65.47
N VAL A 102 -16.03 -3.92 -66.08
CA VAL A 102 -16.65 -5.11 -65.49
C VAL A 102 -15.58 -6.18 -65.27
N LEU A 103 -15.31 -6.53 -64.02
CA LEU A 103 -14.46 -7.64 -63.64
C LEU A 103 -15.30 -8.92 -63.67
N ALA A 104 -15.23 -9.68 -64.75
CA ALA A 104 -16.13 -10.80 -65.01
C ALA A 104 -15.52 -12.14 -64.55
N PRO A 105 -16.04 -12.78 -63.47
CA PRO A 105 -15.59 -14.10 -63.09
C PRO A 105 -16.08 -15.15 -64.08
N THR A 106 -15.19 -16.07 -64.45
CA THR A 106 -15.52 -17.21 -65.32
C THR A 106 -16.50 -18.17 -64.64
N ASN A 107 -17.16 -19.04 -65.41
CA ASN A 107 -18.05 -20.08 -64.89
C ASN A 107 -17.34 -20.96 -63.84
N ASP A 108 -16.08 -21.34 -64.11
CA ASP A 108 -15.24 -22.11 -63.19
C ASP A 108 -14.95 -21.34 -61.89
N ALA A 109 -14.87 -20.01 -61.93
CA ALA A 109 -14.70 -19.16 -60.76
C ALA A 109 -15.87 -19.30 -59.78
N PHE A 110 -17.12 -19.28 -60.29
CA PHE A 110 -18.32 -19.42 -59.47
C PHE A 110 -18.47 -20.83 -58.89
N VAL A 111 -18.14 -21.86 -59.67
CA VAL A 111 -18.17 -23.25 -59.21
C VAL A 111 -17.14 -23.47 -58.10
N ARG A 112 -15.92 -22.96 -58.26
CA ARG A 112 -14.90 -23.00 -57.19
C ARG A 112 -15.37 -22.26 -55.94
N LYS A 113 -15.96 -21.08 -56.10
CA LYS A 113 -16.44 -20.29 -54.95
C LYS A 113 -17.54 -21.01 -54.17
N ARG A 114 -18.46 -21.69 -54.86
CA ARG A 114 -19.48 -22.56 -54.26
C ARG A 114 -18.84 -23.68 -53.43
N ASP A 115 -17.88 -24.38 -54.02
CA ASP A 115 -17.23 -25.52 -53.37
C ASP A 115 -16.41 -25.09 -52.15
N GLU A 116 -15.70 -23.96 -52.25
CA GLU A 116 -14.99 -23.30 -51.14
C GLU A 116 -15.94 -22.95 -49.99
N GLN A 117 -17.06 -22.28 -50.28
CA GLN A 117 -18.03 -21.89 -49.25
C GLN A 117 -18.69 -23.11 -48.60
N THR A 118 -18.94 -24.17 -49.38
CA THR A 118 -19.46 -25.45 -48.87
C THR A 118 -18.45 -26.15 -47.96
N ALA A 119 -17.17 -26.09 -48.29
CA ALA A 119 -16.10 -26.62 -47.44
C ALA A 119 -15.97 -25.82 -46.13
N GLN A 120 -16.07 -24.49 -46.18
CA GLN A 120 -16.05 -23.62 -45.00
C GLN A 120 -17.21 -23.93 -44.04
N ARG A 121 -18.44 -24.07 -44.56
CA ARG A 121 -19.60 -24.44 -43.73
C ARG A 121 -19.43 -25.82 -43.08
N LYS A 122 -18.81 -26.79 -43.75
CA LYS A 122 -18.52 -28.12 -43.18
C LYS A 122 -17.51 -28.06 -42.03
N GLN A 123 -16.64 -27.05 -42.03
CA GLN A 123 -15.64 -26.83 -40.97
C GLN A 123 -16.18 -25.98 -39.82
N ALA A 124 -17.20 -25.15 -40.05
CA ALA A 124 -17.86 -24.36 -39.02
C ALA A 124 -18.81 -25.23 -38.18
N PHE A 125 -18.60 -25.31 -36.86
CA PHE A 125 -19.50 -26.00 -35.92
C PHE A 125 -20.74 -25.15 -35.62
N ASP A 126 -21.60 -24.92 -36.62
CA ASP A 126 -22.75 -24.02 -36.52
C ASP A 126 -24.09 -24.79 -36.51
N LEU A 127 -25.13 -24.19 -35.90
CA LEU A 127 -26.51 -24.69 -35.87
C LEU A 127 -27.16 -24.84 -37.27
N PHE A 128 -26.47 -24.44 -38.32
CA PHE A 128 -26.96 -24.34 -39.70
C PHE A 128 -26.34 -25.40 -40.64
N HIS A 129 -25.92 -26.55 -40.12
CA HIS A 129 -25.30 -27.62 -40.90
C HIS A 129 -26.19 -28.20 -42.03
N ASP A 130 -27.50 -27.97 -42.00
CA ASP A 130 -28.45 -28.49 -43.01
C ASP A 130 -28.92 -27.44 -44.03
N SER A 131 -28.56 -26.15 -43.87
CA SER A 131 -28.95 -25.12 -44.84
C SER A 131 -28.01 -25.07 -46.06
N PRO A 132 -28.54 -24.74 -47.25
CA PRO A 132 -27.70 -24.51 -48.43
C PRO A 132 -26.80 -23.30 -48.22
N THR A 133 -25.58 -23.34 -48.76
CA THR A 133 -24.72 -22.16 -48.79
C THR A 133 -25.22 -21.13 -49.79
N PHE A 134 -24.86 -19.87 -49.59
CA PHE A 134 -25.24 -18.77 -50.47
C PHE A 134 -24.89 -19.01 -51.95
N TRP A 135 -23.66 -19.42 -52.25
CA TRP A 135 -23.24 -19.69 -53.63
C TRP A 135 -23.82 -21.00 -54.19
N GLU A 136 -24.08 -22.00 -53.34
CA GLU A 136 -24.81 -23.22 -53.73
C GLU A 136 -26.24 -22.88 -54.17
N TYR A 137 -26.93 -22.03 -53.42
CA TYR A 137 -28.28 -21.58 -53.74
C TYR A 137 -28.34 -20.74 -55.03
N LEU A 138 -27.29 -19.97 -55.33
CA LEU A 138 -27.24 -19.12 -56.53
C LEU A 138 -26.82 -19.88 -57.80
N VAL A 139 -25.87 -20.80 -57.70
CA VAL A 139 -25.26 -21.50 -58.84
C VAL A 139 -26.05 -22.74 -59.26
N ASP A 140 -26.48 -23.56 -58.29
CA ASP A 140 -27.05 -24.89 -58.58
C ASP A 140 -28.56 -24.85 -58.89
N GLY A 141 -29.19 -23.68 -58.76
CA GLY A 141 -30.52 -23.39 -59.31
C GLY A 141 -31.62 -24.38 -58.93
N ARG A 142 -32.17 -24.29 -57.70
CA ARG A 142 -33.48 -24.90 -57.40
C ARG A 142 -34.60 -23.89 -57.72
N GLU A 143 -34.97 -23.78 -58.99
CA GLU A 143 -36.13 -22.97 -59.40
C GLU A 143 -37.48 -23.72 -59.22
N ASP A 144 -37.47 -25.04 -58.94
CA ASP A 144 -38.69 -25.88 -58.87
C ASP A 144 -39.08 -26.36 -57.46
N VAL A 145 -38.91 -25.53 -56.43
CA VAL A 145 -39.61 -25.77 -55.16
C VAL A 145 -40.67 -24.69 -55.03
N GLN A 146 -41.90 -25.02 -55.43
CA GLN A 146 -43.10 -24.37 -54.87
C GLN A 146 -42.88 -24.23 -53.36
N PRO A 147 -43.08 -23.04 -52.77
CA PRO A 147 -42.92 -22.89 -51.32
C PRO A 147 -43.79 -23.98 -50.69
N PRO A 148 -43.22 -24.91 -49.88
CA PRO A 148 -44.06 -25.78 -49.08
C PRO A 148 -44.98 -24.84 -48.30
N HIS A 149 -46.27 -25.20 -48.22
CA HIS A 149 -47.28 -24.45 -47.49
C HIS A 149 -46.67 -23.75 -46.27
N ILE A 150 -46.77 -22.42 -46.29
CA ILE A 150 -46.18 -21.54 -45.29
C ILE A 150 -46.85 -21.85 -43.96
N ASP A 151 -46.20 -22.67 -43.13
CA ASP A 151 -46.26 -22.48 -41.70
C ASP A 151 -45.43 -21.22 -41.42
N ALA A 152 -46.09 -20.16 -40.95
CA ALA A 152 -45.54 -18.81 -40.80
C ALA A 152 -44.39 -18.69 -39.77
N ASP A 153 -43.87 -19.80 -39.25
CA ASP A 153 -42.93 -19.84 -38.12
C ASP A 153 -41.53 -20.41 -38.45
N LYS A 154 -41.23 -20.79 -39.71
CA LYS A 154 -39.88 -21.22 -40.12
C LYS A 154 -39.36 -20.42 -41.30
N THR A 155 -38.63 -19.34 -41.02
CA THR A 155 -37.80 -18.65 -42.02
C THR A 155 -36.73 -19.61 -42.55
N THR A 156 -36.85 -20.03 -43.81
CA THR A 156 -35.80 -20.81 -44.47
C THR A 156 -34.52 -19.99 -44.53
N CYS A 157 -33.46 -20.50 -43.91
CA CYS A 157 -32.16 -19.86 -43.77
C CYS A 157 -31.23 -20.26 -44.91
N VAL A 158 -30.51 -19.30 -45.51
CA VAL A 158 -29.36 -19.55 -46.40
C VAL A 158 -28.09 -19.14 -45.67
N TRP A 159 -27.13 -20.06 -45.55
CA TRP A 159 -25.90 -19.77 -44.81
C TRP A 159 -24.94 -18.92 -45.64
N HIS A 160 -24.46 -17.81 -45.06
CA HIS A 160 -23.47 -16.93 -45.66
C HIS A 160 -22.46 -16.49 -44.60
N ASN A 161 -21.26 -17.07 -44.63
CA ASN A 161 -20.12 -16.66 -43.80
C ASN A 161 -20.45 -16.60 -42.28
N GLY A 162 -21.18 -17.60 -41.77
CA GLY A 162 -21.60 -17.68 -40.36
C GLY A 162 -22.92 -16.97 -40.03
N ALA A 163 -23.47 -16.17 -40.95
CA ALA A 163 -24.76 -15.50 -40.80
C ALA A 163 -25.89 -16.22 -41.56
N CYS A 164 -27.10 -16.10 -41.03
CA CYS A 164 -28.31 -16.57 -41.68
C CYS A 164 -28.90 -15.47 -42.57
N VAL A 165 -28.92 -15.68 -43.88
CA VAL A 165 -29.58 -14.78 -44.83
C VAL A 165 -30.98 -15.32 -45.11
N ALA A 166 -32.01 -14.49 -44.89
CA ALA A 166 -33.37 -14.84 -45.25
C ALA A 166 -33.47 -15.06 -46.78
N VAL A 167 -34.18 -16.11 -47.22
CA VAL A 167 -34.35 -16.41 -48.65
C VAL A 167 -34.87 -15.20 -49.46
N SER A 168 -35.71 -14.35 -48.86
CA SER A 168 -36.22 -13.11 -49.47
C SER A 168 -35.12 -12.10 -49.83
N ASN A 169 -33.98 -12.14 -49.13
CA ASN A 169 -32.90 -11.16 -49.21
C ASN A 169 -31.68 -11.66 -50.01
N VAL A 170 -31.67 -12.92 -50.44
CA VAL A 170 -30.53 -13.53 -51.17
C VAL A 170 -30.18 -12.78 -52.45
N ASN A 171 -31.18 -12.30 -53.19
CA ASN A 171 -30.93 -11.52 -54.42
C ASN A 171 -30.31 -10.14 -54.12
N ALA A 172 -30.60 -9.54 -52.94
CA ALA A 172 -29.99 -8.29 -52.52
C ALA A 172 -28.51 -8.49 -52.17
N VAL A 173 -28.18 -9.55 -51.42
CA VAL A 173 -26.79 -9.93 -51.13
C VAL A 173 -26.01 -10.28 -52.41
N ALA A 174 -26.64 -11.00 -53.35
CA ALA A 174 -26.03 -11.30 -54.65
C ALA A 174 -25.72 -10.03 -55.46
N ARG A 175 -26.61 -9.04 -55.40
CA ARG A 175 -26.40 -7.73 -56.03
C ARG A 175 -25.16 -7.02 -55.48
N GLN A 176 -24.95 -7.06 -54.16
CA GLN A 176 -23.79 -6.45 -53.51
C GLN A 176 -22.48 -7.05 -54.03
N HIS A 177 -22.38 -8.38 -54.07
CA HIS A 177 -21.22 -9.07 -54.65
C HIS A 177 -20.98 -8.68 -56.11
N LEU A 178 -22.03 -8.64 -56.95
CA LEU A 178 -21.90 -8.30 -58.36
C LEU A 178 -21.48 -6.84 -58.57
N LEU A 179 -22.04 -5.89 -57.81
CA LEU A 179 -21.66 -4.48 -57.89
C LEU A 179 -20.21 -4.22 -57.46
N TYR A 180 -19.63 -5.07 -56.60
CA TYR A 180 -18.22 -4.97 -56.21
C TYR A 180 -17.27 -5.30 -57.36
N HIS A 181 -17.76 -6.01 -58.39
CA HIS A 181 -17.01 -6.33 -59.60
C HIS A 181 -17.12 -5.25 -60.69
N VAL A 182 -17.86 -4.16 -60.46
CA VAL A 182 -18.10 -3.12 -61.47
C VAL A 182 -17.54 -1.78 -61.02
N LEU A 183 -16.85 -1.09 -61.92
CA LEU A 183 -16.34 0.27 -61.73
C LEU A 183 -16.99 1.20 -62.76
N ASN A 184 -17.36 2.41 -62.35
CA ASN A 184 -17.98 3.43 -63.22
C ASN A 184 -16.99 4.22 -64.09
N TYR A 185 -15.78 3.68 -64.26
CA TYR A 185 -14.74 4.20 -65.16
C TYR A 185 -13.96 3.02 -65.74
N THR A 186 -13.35 3.22 -66.90
CA THR A 186 -12.36 2.29 -67.45
C THR A 186 -11.04 2.40 -66.69
N LEU A 187 -10.47 1.26 -66.28
CA LEU A 187 -9.19 1.26 -65.58
C LEU A 187 -8.11 2.00 -66.41
N PRO A 188 -7.28 2.83 -65.75
CA PRO A 188 -6.32 3.67 -66.46
C PRO A 188 -5.14 2.87 -67.03
N PHE A 189 -4.97 1.60 -66.62
CA PHE A 189 -3.89 0.70 -67.02
C PHE A 189 -4.47 -0.63 -67.54
N ALA A 190 -3.74 -1.29 -68.44
CA ALA A 190 -4.08 -2.60 -68.96
C ALA A 190 -2.80 -3.36 -69.32
N LEU A 191 -2.86 -4.69 -69.35
CA LEU A 191 -1.74 -5.53 -69.80
C LEU A 191 -1.67 -5.65 -71.34
N SER A 192 -2.69 -5.17 -72.06
CA SER A 192 -2.77 -5.17 -73.53
C SER A 192 -2.34 -3.82 -74.12
N ASP A 193 -1.51 -3.86 -75.17
CA ASP A 193 -0.95 -2.70 -75.88
C ASP A 193 -1.89 -2.08 -76.94
N ASP A 194 -3.19 -2.43 -76.94
CA ASP A 194 -4.15 -1.98 -77.96
C ASP A 194 -4.52 -0.48 -77.87
N THR A 195 -4.86 0.15 -78.99
CA THR A 195 -5.08 1.62 -79.12
C THR A 195 -6.54 2.07 -79.28
N GLY A 196 -7.52 1.23 -78.91
CA GLY A 196 -8.96 1.53 -79.07
C GLY A 196 -9.53 2.65 -78.18
N SER A 197 -10.79 3.05 -78.41
CA SER A 197 -11.54 3.95 -77.52
C SER A 197 -11.60 3.34 -76.11
N HIS A 198 -11.32 4.14 -75.08
CA HIS A 198 -11.08 3.69 -73.69
C HIS A 198 -9.84 2.80 -73.47
N SER A 199 -8.80 2.95 -74.30
CA SER A 199 -7.52 2.32 -73.98
C SER A 199 -6.85 2.97 -72.75
N ALA A 200 -6.16 2.12 -71.99
CA ALA A 200 -5.34 2.51 -70.87
C ALA A 200 -4.27 3.54 -71.30
N LYS A 201 -4.33 4.73 -70.70
CA LYS A 201 -3.37 5.82 -70.95
C LYS A 201 -2.35 5.99 -69.83
N GLY A 202 -2.59 5.35 -68.69
CA GLY A 202 -1.78 5.44 -67.48
C GLY A 202 -0.77 4.29 -67.35
N PRO A 203 0.29 4.49 -66.55
CA PRO A 203 1.27 3.45 -66.27
C PRO A 203 0.64 2.30 -65.46
N LEU A 204 1.15 1.08 -65.66
CA LEU A 204 0.81 -0.06 -64.81
C LEU A 204 1.21 0.22 -63.34
N PRO A 205 0.48 -0.34 -62.35
CA PRO A 205 0.88 -0.29 -60.95
C PRO A 205 2.29 -0.84 -60.73
N GLU A 206 3.04 -0.28 -59.78
CA GLU A 206 4.34 -0.83 -59.41
C GLU A 206 4.19 -2.19 -58.71
N VAL A 207 5.15 -3.08 -58.93
CA VAL A 207 5.10 -4.43 -58.35
C VAL A 207 5.23 -4.32 -56.83
N GLY A 208 4.23 -4.82 -56.11
CA GLY A 208 4.16 -4.74 -54.65
C GLY A 208 3.55 -3.45 -54.10
N GLN A 209 3.10 -2.53 -54.96
CA GLN A 209 2.35 -1.33 -54.56
C GLN A 209 0.95 -1.34 -55.21
N PRO A 210 -0.07 -1.91 -54.54
CA PRO A 210 -1.42 -1.94 -55.07
C PRO A 210 -2.05 -0.55 -55.16
N GLN A 211 -2.82 -0.29 -56.23
CA GLN A 211 -3.60 0.94 -56.39
C GLN A 211 -5.04 0.76 -55.91
N MET A 212 -5.57 1.77 -55.22
CA MET A 212 -6.93 1.78 -54.67
C MET A 212 -7.95 2.32 -55.68
N HIS A 213 -8.98 1.55 -55.94
CA HIS A 213 -10.04 1.85 -56.89
C HIS A 213 -11.43 1.78 -56.23
N THR A 214 -12.31 2.70 -56.59
CA THR A 214 -13.71 2.72 -56.12
C THR A 214 -14.57 1.82 -56.99
N THR A 215 -15.38 0.96 -56.37
CA THR A 215 -16.37 0.09 -57.04
C THR A 215 -17.77 0.71 -56.98
N LEU A 216 -18.74 0.13 -57.69
CA LEU A 216 -20.16 0.50 -57.62
C LEU A 216 -20.89 -0.15 -56.43
N HIS A 217 -20.19 -0.88 -55.56
CA HIS A 217 -20.79 -1.48 -54.39
C HIS A 217 -20.87 -0.47 -53.25
N PHE A 218 -22.08 -0.19 -52.80
CA PHE A 218 -22.33 0.57 -51.57
C PHE A 218 -22.75 -0.43 -50.47
N PRO A 219 -21.94 -0.63 -49.43
CA PRO A 219 -22.24 -1.61 -48.38
C PRO A 219 -23.44 -1.18 -47.55
N SER A 220 -24.35 -2.12 -47.28
CA SER A 220 -25.54 -1.93 -46.46
C SER A 220 -25.95 -3.21 -45.74
N ARG A 221 -26.09 -3.09 -44.40
CA ARG A 221 -26.58 -4.16 -43.52
C ARG A 221 -28.09 -4.23 -43.39
N ARG A 222 -28.80 -3.16 -43.74
CA ARG A 222 -30.28 -3.14 -43.75
C ARG A 222 -30.84 -4.26 -44.64
N MET A 223 -30.12 -4.55 -45.73
CA MET A 223 -30.46 -5.58 -46.72
C MET A 223 -30.32 -7.02 -46.22
N LEU A 224 -29.63 -7.27 -45.09
CA LEU A 224 -29.47 -8.60 -44.53
C LEU A 224 -30.65 -9.00 -43.62
N THR A 225 -31.30 -8.02 -42.99
CA THR A 225 -32.26 -8.25 -41.89
C THR A 225 -33.70 -7.83 -42.24
N GLU A 226 -33.90 -6.77 -43.03
CA GLU A 226 -35.24 -6.33 -43.45
C GLU A 226 -35.64 -6.98 -44.79
N PRO A 227 -36.92 -7.38 -44.99
CA PRO A 227 -37.38 -7.85 -46.29
C PRO A 227 -37.25 -6.73 -47.33
N THR A 228 -36.36 -6.92 -48.31
CA THR A 228 -36.24 -5.95 -49.41
C THR A 228 -37.53 -6.02 -50.25
N HIS A 229 -38.23 -4.90 -50.39
CA HIS A 229 -39.47 -4.85 -51.16
C HIS A 229 -39.15 -5.07 -52.66
N PRO A 230 -39.99 -5.80 -53.42
CA PRO A 230 -39.87 -5.87 -54.87
C PRO A 230 -40.21 -4.51 -55.50
N GLY A 231 -39.22 -3.63 -55.60
CA GLY A 231 -39.33 -2.26 -56.11
C GLY A 231 -38.68 -2.02 -57.47
N ARG A 232 -38.75 -0.75 -57.94
CA ARG A 232 -38.19 -0.25 -59.22
C ARG A 232 -36.70 -0.58 -59.35
N VAL A 233 -36.19 -0.56 -60.59
CA VAL A 233 -34.78 -0.78 -60.95
C VAL A 233 -33.86 -0.05 -59.95
N PRO A 234 -33.04 -0.78 -59.19
CA PRO A 234 -32.09 -0.22 -58.23
C PRO A 234 -31.16 0.78 -58.92
N VAL A 235 -31.11 2.01 -58.39
CA VAL A 235 -30.04 2.96 -58.69
C VAL A 235 -29.06 2.89 -57.52
N PRO A 236 -27.74 2.70 -57.77
CA PRO A 236 -26.74 2.45 -56.72
C PRO A 236 -26.81 3.37 -55.49
N ASP A 237 -27.23 4.63 -55.67
CA ASP A 237 -27.25 5.64 -54.60
C ASP A 237 -28.64 5.88 -53.96
N GLN A 238 -29.73 5.42 -54.56
CA GLN A 238 -31.10 5.76 -54.14
C GLN A 238 -31.71 4.82 -53.10
N GLU A 239 -31.19 3.59 -52.96
CA GLU A 239 -31.79 2.59 -52.07
C GLU A 239 -31.44 2.80 -50.59
N ASP A 240 -30.28 3.40 -50.27
CA ASP A 240 -29.80 3.55 -48.87
C ASP A 240 -29.09 4.88 -48.57
N HIS A 241 -29.29 5.92 -49.38
CA HIS A 241 -28.75 7.28 -49.17
C HIS A 241 -27.30 7.27 -48.65
N GLY A 242 -26.40 6.52 -49.30
CA GLY A 242 -24.98 6.56 -49.04
C GLY A 242 -24.34 5.43 -48.22
N GLY A 243 -25.10 4.43 -47.76
CA GLY A 243 -24.52 3.20 -47.19
C GLY A 243 -23.58 3.40 -45.98
N LEU A 244 -22.86 2.36 -45.60
CA LEU A 244 -21.94 2.38 -44.45
C LEU A 244 -20.67 3.21 -44.67
N LEU A 245 -20.43 3.77 -45.86
CA LEU A 245 -19.20 4.51 -46.21
C LEU A 245 -19.46 5.97 -46.65
N GLY A 246 -20.63 6.54 -46.33
CA GLY A 246 -20.89 7.98 -46.51
C GLY A 246 -20.99 8.44 -47.96
N HIS A 247 -21.79 7.75 -48.77
CA HIS A 247 -21.98 7.98 -50.22
C HIS A 247 -20.78 7.64 -51.10
N HIS A 248 -19.82 6.88 -50.57
CA HIS A 248 -18.71 6.35 -51.34
C HIS A 248 -18.85 4.86 -51.59
N GLY A 249 -18.51 4.43 -52.80
CA GLY A 249 -18.40 3.02 -53.15
C GLY A 249 -17.25 2.36 -52.40
N GLN A 250 -17.39 1.07 -52.12
CA GLN A 250 -16.38 0.28 -51.44
C GLN A 250 -15.10 0.22 -52.27
N ARG A 251 -13.96 0.29 -51.59
CA ARG A 251 -12.66 0.29 -52.25
C ARG A 251 -12.19 -1.13 -52.57
N MET A 252 -11.37 -1.23 -53.61
CA MET A 252 -10.69 -2.45 -54.02
C MET A 252 -9.25 -2.12 -54.39
N ARG A 253 -8.32 -2.98 -53.98
CA ARG A 253 -6.92 -2.91 -54.40
C ARG A 253 -6.69 -3.69 -55.69
N ILE A 254 -5.96 -3.08 -56.61
CA ILE A 254 -5.50 -3.72 -57.84
C ILE A 254 -3.97 -3.73 -57.83
N ALA A 255 -3.37 -4.93 -57.88
CA ALA A 255 -1.93 -5.13 -57.78
C ALA A 255 -1.34 -5.72 -59.06
N LEU A 256 -0.14 -5.29 -59.43
CA LEU A 256 0.65 -5.95 -60.46
C LEU A 256 1.56 -7.02 -59.82
N VAL A 257 1.46 -8.26 -60.31
CA VAL A 257 2.32 -9.36 -59.86
C VAL A 257 3.09 -9.94 -61.05
N GLU A 258 4.39 -10.20 -60.84
CA GLU A 258 5.23 -10.93 -61.79
C GLU A 258 5.30 -12.40 -61.40
N GLU A 259 4.75 -13.28 -62.23
CA GLU A 259 4.83 -14.72 -62.01
C GLU A 259 5.94 -15.36 -62.86
N ARG A 260 6.64 -16.33 -62.26
CA ARG A 260 7.57 -17.20 -62.98
C ARG A 260 6.77 -18.30 -63.66
N ASP A 261 6.99 -18.47 -64.96
CA ASP A 261 6.29 -19.48 -65.76
C ASP A 261 6.52 -20.88 -65.18
N LYS A 262 5.46 -21.50 -64.62
CA LYS A 262 5.48 -22.90 -64.16
C LYS A 262 5.02 -23.80 -65.30
N GLY A 263 5.76 -23.81 -66.40
CA GLY A 263 5.47 -24.57 -67.61
C GLY A 263 6.49 -25.68 -67.89
N LYS A 264 6.11 -26.92 -67.53
CA LYS A 264 6.64 -28.23 -67.97
C LYS A 264 8.07 -28.64 -67.55
N VAL A 265 8.11 -29.78 -66.84
CA VAL A 265 9.29 -30.66 -66.71
C VAL A 265 9.91 -30.88 -68.09
N GLN A 266 11.20 -30.54 -68.25
CA GLN A 266 11.97 -30.85 -69.46
C GLN A 266 13.09 -31.83 -69.15
N LEU A 267 13.24 -32.83 -70.03
CA LEU A 267 14.47 -33.61 -70.19
C LEU A 267 15.66 -32.67 -70.48
N PRO A 268 16.90 -33.04 -70.11
CA PRO A 268 18.04 -32.15 -70.22
C PRO A 268 18.54 -32.07 -71.68
N THR A 269 18.39 -30.91 -72.31
CA THR A 269 19.14 -30.52 -73.52
C THR A 269 19.78 -29.15 -73.34
N LEU A 270 21.00 -29.02 -73.88
CA LEU A 270 22.06 -28.04 -73.60
C LEU A 270 21.84 -26.62 -74.17
N LEU A 271 20.62 -26.10 -74.18
CA LEU A 271 20.33 -24.70 -74.56
C LEU A 271 19.20 -24.14 -73.68
N ALA A 272 19.54 -23.23 -72.75
CA ALA A 272 18.58 -22.60 -71.86
C ALA A 272 17.85 -21.43 -72.57
N PRO A 273 16.51 -21.42 -72.66
CA PRO A 273 15.79 -20.22 -73.09
C PRO A 273 15.64 -19.24 -71.92
N LEU A 274 15.68 -17.93 -72.21
CA LEU A 274 15.36 -16.87 -71.25
C LEU A 274 13.97 -17.12 -70.66
N LYS A 275 13.89 -17.29 -69.34
CA LYS A 275 12.64 -17.38 -68.57
C LYS A 275 11.91 -16.04 -68.64
N SER A 276 10.88 -15.90 -69.47
CA SER A 276 10.05 -14.70 -69.46
C SER A 276 9.15 -14.73 -68.21
N LYS A 277 9.18 -13.64 -67.43
CA LYS A 277 8.22 -13.44 -66.34
C LYS A 277 6.93 -12.92 -66.95
N ARG A 278 5.80 -13.55 -66.67
CA ARG A 278 4.48 -13.05 -67.11
C ARG A 278 3.93 -12.11 -66.05
N LYS A 279 3.54 -10.91 -66.46
CA LYS A 279 2.82 -9.94 -65.61
C LYS A 279 1.35 -10.32 -65.56
N ALA A 280 0.75 -10.29 -64.38
CA ALA A 280 -0.68 -10.50 -64.15
C ALA A 280 -1.21 -9.45 -63.18
N LEU A 281 -2.44 -9.01 -63.37
CA LEU A 281 -3.15 -8.15 -62.42
C LEU A 281 -3.89 -9.01 -61.40
N ARG A 282 -3.95 -8.56 -60.15
CA ARG A 282 -4.78 -9.13 -59.09
C ARG A 282 -5.77 -8.09 -58.62
N PHE A 283 -7.04 -8.44 -58.62
CA PHE A 283 -8.17 -7.60 -58.19
C PHE A 283 -8.66 -8.04 -56.82
N GLY A 284 -8.84 -7.09 -55.89
CA GLY A 284 -9.16 -7.40 -54.50
C GLY A 284 -7.97 -7.97 -53.73
N ALA A 285 -6.75 -7.52 -54.07
CA ALA A 285 -5.54 -7.93 -53.37
C ALA A 285 -5.44 -7.29 -51.96
N ASP A 286 -4.59 -7.83 -51.11
CA ASP A 286 -4.23 -7.19 -49.83
C ASP A 286 -3.25 -6.00 -50.04
N GLU A 287 -2.84 -5.36 -48.95
CA GLU A 287 -1.87 -4.26 -48.95
C GLU A 287 -0.52 -4.60 -49.60
N LYS A 288 -0.12 -5.89 -49.58
CA LYS A 288 1.12 -6.37 -50.20
C LYS A 288 0.91 -6.84 -51.64
N GLY A 289 -0.30 -6.68 -52.18
CA GLY A 289 -0.67 -7.16 -53.51
C GLY A 289 -0.84 -8.68 -53.60
N GLN A 290 -1.01 -9.38 -52.48
CA GLN A 290 -1.25 -10.83 -52.40
C GLN A 290 -2.75 -11.14 -52.34
N GLY A 291 -3.13 -12.38 -52.66
CA GLY A 291 -4.53 -12.78 -52.69
C GLY A 291 -5.31 -12.18 -53.88
N GLY A 292 -6.63 -12.10 -53.76
CA GLY A 292 -7.51 -11.57 -54.81
C GLY A 292 -7.64 -12.44 -56.07
N ALA A 293 -8.51 -11.99 -56.97
CA ALA A 293 -8.79 -12.64 -58.25
C ALA A 293 -7.76 -12.24 -59.31
N LYS A 294 -7.23 -13.22 -60.04
CA LYS A 294 -6.20 -13.00 -61.04
C LYS A 294 -6.81 -12.69 -62.40
N SER A 295 -6.24 -11.72 -63.11
CA SER A 295 -6.57 -11.42 -64.50
C SER A 295 -6.18 -12.56 -65.43
N LEU A 296 -7.10 -12.96 -66.30
CA LEU A 296 -6.86 -13.89 -67.41
C LEU A 296 -6.44 -13.12 -68.67
N SER A 297 -5.94 -13.83 -69.69
CA SER A 297 -5.31 -13.23 -70.88
C SER A 297 -6.28 -12.64 -71.93
N GLU A 298 -7.57 -12.59 -71.64
CA GLU A 298 -8.61 -12.14 -72.58
C GLU A 298 -9.40 -10.97 -71.96
N ASP A 299 -9.10 -9.74 -72.42
CA ASP A 299 -9.88 -8.55 -72.11
C ASP A 299 -10.77 -8.20 -73.30
N TRP A 300 -12.07 -8.02 -73.08
CA TRP A 300 -13.01 -7.60 -74.14
C TRP A 300 -13.32 -6.11 -73.99
N ARG A 301 -13.42 -5.39 -75.11
CA ARG A 301 -13.66 -3.93 -75.10
C ARG A 301 -14.84 -3.57 -75.99
N SER A 302 -15.62 -2.58 -75.56
CA SER A 302 -16.71 -1.98 -76.32
C SER A 302 -16.53 -0.45 -76.39
N LYS A 303 -17.44 0.24 -77.09
CA LYS A 303 -17.48 1.71 -77.06
C LYS A 303 -17.86 2.29 -75.69
N SER A 304 -18.46 1.49 -74.82
CA SER A 304 -18.98 1.91 -73.52
C SER A 304 -18.13 1.39 -72.34
N GLY A 305 -17.04 0.65 -72.58
CA GLY A 305 -16.14 0.20 -71.52
C GLY A 305 -15.34 -1.08 -71.79
N VAL A 306 -14.85 -1.72 -70.73
CA VAL A 306 -13.93 -2.87 -70.73
C VAL A 306 -14.45 -4.00 -69.83
N ILE A 307 -14.27 -5.25 -70.25
CA ILE A 307 -14.51 -6.46 -69.48
C ILE A 307 -13.16 -7.14 -69.24
N HIS A 308 -12.79 -7.33 -67.98
CA HIS A 308 -11.62 -8.09 -67.57
C HIS A 308 -12.04 -9.46 -67.07
N PHE A 309 -11.49 -10.52 -67.66
CA PHE A 309 -11.80 -11.88 -67.20
C PHE A 309 -10.96 -12.19 -65.97
N ILE A 310 -11.63 -12.71 -64.93
CA ILE A 310 -10.99 -13.07 -63.68
C ILE A 310 -11.24 -14.54 -63.33
N ASP A 311 -10.26 -15.14 -62.66
CA ASP A 311 -10.29 -16.56 -62.33
C ASP A 311 -11.09 -16.89 -61.06
N SER A 312 -11.32 -15.93 -60.16
CA SER A 312 -12.11 -16.14 -58.94
C SER A 312 -13.17 -15.05 -58.75
N VAL A 313 -14.20 -15.35 -57.96
CA VAL A 313 -15.14 -14.33 -57.47
C VAL A 313 -14.45 -13.51 -56.39
N ILE A 314 -14.49 -12.18 -56.50
CA ILE A 314 -13.88 -11.27 -55.53
C ILE A 314 -14.77 -11.20 -54.29
N ASP A 315 -14.17 -11.43 -53.12
CA ASP A 315 -14.83 -11.34 -51.83
C ASP A 315 -15.05 -9.89 -51.39
N LEU A 316 -16.21 -9.63 -50.77
CA LEU A 316 -16.47 -8.36 -50.12
C LEU A 316 -15.54 -8.19 -48.92
N PRO A 317 -15.12 -6.95 -48.58
CA PRO A 317 -14.35 -6.71 -47.37
C PRO A 317 -15.09 -7.22 -46.12
N PRO A 318 -14.36 -7.86 -45.18
CA PRO A 318 -14.96 -8.44 -43.98
C PRO A 318 -15.54 -7.38 -43.04
N SER A 319 -16.39 -7.82 -42.10
CA SER A 319 -16.90 -6.94 -41.04
C SER A 319 -15.78 -6.48 -40.10
N LEU A 320 -15.94 -5.31 -39.48
CA LEU A 320 -15.00 -4.81 -38.48
C LEU A 320 -14.73 -5.83 -37.35
N GLU A 321 -15.80 -6.48 -36.88
CA GLU A 321 -15.73 -7.53 -35.86
C GLU A 321 -14.83 -8.70 -36.33
N GLN A 322 -15.07 -9.21 -37.54
CA GLN A 322 -14.28 -10.32 -38.07
C GLN A 322 -12.80 -9.94 -38.21
N VAL A 323 -12.49 -8.71 -38.63
CA VAL A 323 -11.10 -8.25 -38.71
C VAL A 323 -10.45 -8.20 -37.33
N ILE A 324 -11.10 -7.61 -36.33
CA ILE A 324 -10.53 -7.54 -34.97
C ILE A 324 -10.32 -8.93 -34.36
N LEU A 325 -11.23 -9.88 -34.61
CA LEU A 325 -11.13 -11.24 -34.07
C LEU A 325 -10.05 -12.09 -34.74
N THR A 326 -9.82 -11.90 -36.04
CA THR A 326 -8.91 -12.74 -36.85
C THR A 326 -7.52 -12.15 -37.03
N HIS A 327 -7.35 -10.83 -36.94
CA HIS A 327 -6.08 -10.18 -37.21
C HIS A 327 -5.05 -10.45 -36.09
N PRO A 328 -3.87 -11.02 -36.38
CA PRO A 328 -2.92 -11.47 -35.36
C PRO A 328 -2.38 -10.33 -34.49
N ARG A 329 -2.20 -9.14 -35.06
CA ARG A 329 -1.67 -7.97 -34.34
C ARG A 329 -2.69 -7.27 -33.44
N LEU A 330 -3.98 -7.59 -33.53
CA LEU A 330 -5.03 -6.98 -32.71
C LEU A 330 -5.37 -7.80 -31.45
N GLY A 331 -4.55 -8.81 -31.11
CA GLY A 331 -4.75 -9.67 -29.95
C GLY A 331 -4.83 -8.94 -28.61
N GLY A 332 -4.04 -7.87 -28.42
CA GLY A 332 -4.09 -7.02 -27.23
C GLY A 332 -5.43 -6.29 -27.09
N LEU A 333 -5.89 -5.63 -28.16
CA LEU A 333 -7.17 -4.91 -28.20
C LEU A 333 -8.36 -5.85 -27.97
N ARG A 334 -8.32 -7.07 -28.52
CA ARG A 334 -9.37 -8.08 -28.34
C ARG A 334 -9.61 -8.45 -26.87
N ARG A 335 -8.59 -8.31 -26.00
CA ARG A 335 -8.74 -8.55 -24.56
C ARG A 335 -9.42 -7.39 -23.81
N LEU A 336 -9.44 -6.20 -24.40
CA LEU A 336 -10.03 -4.99 -23.80
C LEU A 336 -11.47 -4.74 -24.23
N ILE A 337 -11.84 -5.14 -25.44
CA ILE A 337 -13.15 -4.88 -26.02
C ILE A 337 -14.06 -6.10 -25.84
N THR A 338 -15.31 -5.86 -25.44
CA THR A 338 -16.35 -6.91 -25.35
C THR A 338 -16.98 -7.20 -26.71
N ASN A 339 -17.55 -8.40 -26.90
CA ASN A 339 -18.24 -8.74 -28.15
C ASN A 339 -19.41 -7.79 -28.45
N ASP A 340 -20.15 -7.35 -27.43
CA ASP A 340 -21.27 -6.41 -27.61
C ASP A 340 -20.80 -5.05 -28.14
N THR A 341 -19.67 -4.55 -27.62
CA THR A 341 -19.05 -3.32 -28.12
C THR A 341 -18.52 -3.50 -29.55
N LEU A 342 -17.95 -4.65 -29.91
CA LEU A 342 -17.53 -4.94 -31.30
C LEU A 342 -18.71 -4.98 -32.26
N HIS A 343 -19.79 -5.67 -31.87
CA HIS A 343 -21.01 -5.74 -32.65
C HIS A 343 -21.59 -4.33 -32.88
N SER A 344 -21.66 -3.52 -31.81
CA SER A 344 -22.12 -2.12 -31.91
C SER A 344 -21.25 -1.30 -32.86
N LEU A 345 -19.92 -1.37 -32.75
CA LEU A 345 -18.99 -0.63 -33.63
C LEU A 345 -19.09 -1.07 -35.09
N SER A 346 -19.39 -2.34 -35.35
CA SER A 346 -19.58 -2.84 -36.71
C SER A 346 -20.83 -2.28 -37.41
N THR A 347 -21.76 -1.68 -36.65
CA THR A 347 -22.95 -1.01 -37.19
C THR A 347 -22.77 0.49 -37.41
N VAL A 348 -21.72 1.09 -36.82
CA VAL A 348 -21.45 2.52 -36.95
C VAL A 348 -20.88 2.80 -38.35
N PRO A 349 -21.48 3.71 -39.14
CA PRO A 349 -21.00 4.01 -40.49
C PRO A 349 -19.73 4.89 -40.48
N HIS A 350 -19.02 4.92 -41.61
CA HIS A 350 -17.93 5.82 -41.97
C HIS A 350 -16.78 5.94 -40.95
N LEU A 351 -16.41 4.81 -40.35
CA LEU A 351 -15.36 4.78 -39.33
C LEU A 351 -13.95 4.79 -39.94
N THR A 352 -13.10 5.67 -39.40
CA THR A 352 -11.64 5.60 -39.55
C THR A 352 -11.06 5.24 -38.19
N LEU A 353 -10.39 4.09 -38.10
CA LEU A 353 -9.88 3.52 -36.85
C LEU A 353 -8.35 3.49 -36.88
N PHE A 354 -7.71 4.12 -35.91
CA PHE A 354 -6.27 4.02 -35.68
C PHE A 354 -6.06 3.05 -34.52
N LEU A 355 -5.96 1.75 -34.78
CA LEU A 355 -5.95 0.74 -33.72
C LEU A 355 -4.52 0.38 -33.29
N PRO A 356 -4.22 0.32 -31.98
CA PRO A 356 -2.89 -0.05 -31.50
C PRO A 356 -2.60 -1.53 -31.79
N ALA A 357 -1.41 -1.80 -32.30
CA ALA A 357 -0.88 -3.16 -32.39
C ALA A 357 -0.66 -3.76 -31.00
N SER A 358 -0.55 -5.09 -30.89
CA SER A 358 -0.36 -5.77 -29.61
C SER A 358 0.90 -5.30 -28.88
N ASP A 359 1.97 -5.01 -29.62
CA ASP A 359 3.25 -4.52 -29.11
C ASP A 359 3.12 -3.12 -28.46
N ALA A 360 2.11 -2.32 -28.86
CA ALA A 360 1.86 -1.01 -28.26
C ALA A 360 1.46 -1.11 -26.79
N PHE A 361 0.69 -2.14 -26.41
CA PHE A 361 0.25 -2.35 -25.02
C PHE A 361 1.39 -2.74 -24.08
N GLU A 362 2.53 -3.22 -24.61
CA GLU A 362 3.72 -3.53 -23.81
C GLU A 362 4.45 -2.28 -23.32
N LYS A 363 4.16 -1.10 -23.91
CA LYS A 363 4.73 0.19 -23.50
C LYS A 363 4.03 0.79 -22.27
N LEU A 364 2.85 0.30 -21.91
CA LEU A 364 2.12 0.75 -20.72
C LEU A 364 2.88 0.38 -19.45
N SER A 365 2.82 1.25 -18.44
CA SER A 365 3.35 0.90 -17.12
C SER A 365 2.60 -0.29 -16.51
N MET A 366 3.22 -0.96 -15.53
CA MET A 366 2.60 -2.09 -14.83
C MET A 366 1.22 -1.71 -14.25
N LEU A 367 1.09 -0.50 -13.71
CA LEU A 367 -0.16 -0.01 -13.12
C LEU A 367 -1.22 0.26 -14.18
N GLU A 368 -0.87 0.96 -15.25
CA GLU A 368 -1.79 1.24 -16.36
C GLU A 368 -2.29 -0.04 -17.00
N SER A 369 -1.40 -1.01 -17.25
CA SER A 369 -1.77 -2.32 -17.78
C SER A 369 -2.68 -3.08 -16.81
N SER A 370 -2.32 -3.15 -15.52
CA SER A 370 -3.13 -3.84 -14.51
C SER A 370 -4.53 -3.23 -14.39
N TYR A 371 -4.63 -1.90 -14.39
CA TYR A 371 -5.90 -1.17 -14.39
C TYR A 371 -6.68 -1.42 -15.68
N LEU A 372 -6.08 -1.19 -16.84
CA LEU A 372 -6.74 -1.26 -18.13
C LEU A 372 -7.21 -2.67 -18.47
N PHE A 373 -6.57 -3.74 -17.97
CA PHE A 373 -7.01 -5.13 -18.16
C PHE A 373 -7.89 -5.70 -17.02
N SER A 374 -8.21 -4.90 -16.00
CA SER A 374 -9.03 -5.31 -14.85
C SER A 374 -10.54 -5.42 -15.13
N HIS A 375 -11.32 -5.98 -14.21
CA HIS A 375 -12.79 -6.02 -14.34
C HIS A 375 -13.50 -4.88 -13.60
N TYR A 376 -12.77 -3.81 -13.24
CA TYR A 376 -13.36 -2.68 -12.53
C TYR A 376 -14.28 -1.85 -13.43
N GLN A 377 -15.39 -1.37 -12.87
CA GLN A 377 -16.38 -0.59 -13.62
C GLN A 377 -15.77 0.68 -14.24
N GLN A 378 -14.90 1.37 -13.49
CA GLN A 378 -14.22 2.57 -13.99
C GLN A 378 -13.24 2.25 -15.12
N ALA A 379 -12.50 1.15 -15.02
CA ALA A 379 -11.62 0.68 -16.09
C ALA A 379 -12.40 0.36 -17.37
N ILE A 380 -13.61 -0.19 -17.27
CA ILE A 380 -14.50 -0.43 -18.42
C ILE A 380 -14.87 0.89 -19.10
N LEU A 381 -15.22 1.93 -18.34
CA LEU A 381 -15.52 3.26 -18.89
C LEU A 381 -14.29 3.88 -19.55
N ASP A 382 -13.11 3.76 -18.93
CA ASP A 382 -11.87 4.33 -19.47
C ASP A 382 -11.38 3.59 -20.71
N ARG A 383 -11.62 2.28 -20.86
CA ARG A 383 -11.41 1.56 -22.12
C ARG A 383 -12.26 2.13 -23.26
N LEU A 384 -13.52 2.48 -22.99
CA LEU A 384 -14.39 3.07 -23.99
C LEU A 384 -13.92 4.47 -24.39
N LYS A 385 -13.45 5.27 -23.42
CA LYS A 385 -12.82 6.56 -23.70
C LYS A 385 -11.56 6.39 -24.55
N LEU A 386 -10.67 5.49 -24.14
CA LEU A 386 -9.44 5.16 -24.88
C LEU A 386 -9.78 4.76 -26.31
N LEU A 387 -10.73 3.85 -26.51
CA LEU A 387 -11.16 3.43 -27.85
C LEU A 387 -11.77 4.59 -28.65
N GLY A 388 -12.52 5.48 -28.00
CA GLY A 388 -13.09 6.69 -28.59
C GLY A 388 -12.04 7.65 -29.16
N TRP A 389 -10.86 7.75 -28.54
CA TRP A 389 -9.70 8.51 -29.05
C TRP A 389 -9.06 7.88 -30.30
N HIS A 390 -9.17 6.56 -30.44
CA HIS A 390 -8.61 5.80 -31.56
C HIS A 390 -9.56 5.71 -32.77
N MET A 391 -10.69 6.44 -32.74
CA MET A 391 -11.67 6.39 -33.82
C MET A 391 -12.19 7.77 -34.20
N SER A 392 -12.39 7.97 -35.51
CA SER A 392 -13.00 9.16 -36.09
C SER A 392 -14.16 8.78 -37.00
N GLY A 393 -15.29 9.47 -36.84
CA GLY A 393 -16.48 9.34 -37.69
C GLY A 393 -16.76 10.58 -38.55
N SER A 394 -15.91 11.60 -38.54
CA SER A 394 -16.15 12.81 -39.36
C SER A 394 -15.47 12.76 -40.71
N GLY A 395 -14.55 11.82 -40.92
CA GLY A 395 -13.65 11.83 -42.07
C GLY A 395 -12.85 13.13 -42.12
N LEU A 396 -12.65 13.64 -43.34
CA LEU A 396 -12.06 14.96 -43.62
C LEU A 396 -13.13 16.07 -43.70
N GLY A 397 -14.29 15.86 -43.06
CA GLY A 397 -15.45 16.77 -43.09
C GLY A 397 -16.54 16.36 -44.08
N ASP A 398 -16.28 15.34 -44.90
CA ASP A 398 -17.19 14.76 -45.90
C ASP A 398 -17.94 13.51 -45.38
N ARG A 399 -17.69 13.10 -44.13
CA ARG A 399 -18.22 11.86 -43.53
C ARG A 399 -17.83 10.60 -44.32
N SER A 400 -16.63 10.58 -44.89
CA SER A 400 -16.06 9.40 -45.55
C SER A 400 -14.92 8.77 -44.73
N PRO A 401 -14.66 7.45 -44.85
CA PRO A 401 -13.47 6.84 -44.27
C PRO A 401 -12.19 7.44 -44.89
N VAL A 402 -11.21 7.75 -44.05
CA VAL A 402 -9.98 8.41 -44.47
C VAL A 402 -8.89 7.39 -44.76
N TYR A 403 -8.58 7.23 -46.04
CA TYR A 403 -7.53 6.32 -46.53
C TYR A 403 -6.15 6.97 -46.49
N SER A 404 -5.10 6.16 -46.51
CA SER A 404 -3.70 6.61 -46.46
C SER A 404 -3.37 7.61 -47.58
N ALA A 405 -3.86 7.38 -48.80
CA ALA A 405 -3.65 8.27 -49.94
C ALA A 405 -4.24 9.68 -49.71
N SER A 406 -5.43 9.78 -49.09
CA SER A 406 -6.03 11.07 -48.74
C SER A 406 -5.27 11.77 -47.61
N LEU A 407 -4.74 11.03 -46.63
CA LEU A 407 -3.90 11.58 -45.57
C LEU A 407 -2.61 12.19 -46.14
N ARG A 408 -1.94 11.46 -47.04
CA ARG A 408 -0.73 11.95 -47.73
C ARG A 408 -0.99 13.15 -48.63
N ALA A 409 -2.13 13.18 -49.33
CA ALA A 409 -2.51 14.31 -50.15
C ALA A 409 -2.81 15.57 -49.33
N ALA A 410 -3.37 15.42 -48.12
CA ALA A 410 -3.62 16.52 -47.19
C ALA A 410 -2.34 17.01 -46.49
N GLY A 411 -1.33 16.15 -46.33
CA GLY A 411 -0.07 16.46 -45.67
C GLY A 411 -0.21 16.50 -44.15
N ARG A 412 -0.85 17.53 -43.60
CA ARG A 412 -1.16 17.65 -42.16
C ARG A 412 -2.63 17.97 -41.96
N VAL A 413 -3.32 17.14 -41.19
CA VAL A 413 -4.77 17.28 -40.94
C VAL A 413 -5.14 16.98 -39.50
N THR A 414 -6.17 17.64 -39.00
CA THR A 414 -6.77 17.37 -37.69
C THR A 414 -8.10 16.64 -37.88
N LEU A 415 -8.22 15.43 -37.33
CA LEU A 415 -9.44 14.63 -37.37
C LEU A 415 -10.16 14.73 -36.02
N ALA A 416 -11.48 14.94 -36.04
CA ALA A 416 -12.26 14.90 -34.82
C ALA A 416 -12.47 13.45 -34.35
N THR A 417 -12.22 13.18 -33.08
CA THR A 417 -12.44 11.85 -32.49
C THR A 417 -13.90 11.67 -32.10
N THR A 418 -14.37 10.43 -31.97
CA THR A 418 -15.77 10.17 -31.57
C THR A 418 -16.08 10.54 -30.13
N LEU A 419 -15.07 10.59 -29.25
CA LEU A 419 -15.23 11.00 -27.85
C LEU A 419 -15.33 12.54 -27.69
N GLY A 420 -15.01 13.29 -28.74
CA GLY A 420 -14.77 14.73 -28.67
C GLY A 420 -13.27 15.02 -28.46
N GLY A 421 -12.80 16.11 -29.09
CA GLY A 421 -11.38 16.40 -29.26
C GLY A 421 -10.90 16.11 -30.69
N SER A 422 -9.62 16.36 -30.95
CA SER A 422 -9.01 16.12 -32.26
C SER A 422 -7.66 15.45 -32.13
N ILE A 423 -7.34 14.59 -33.10
CA ILE A 423 -6.02 14.00 -33.31
C ILE A 423 -5.39 14.64 -34.55
N THR A 424 -4.09 14.90 -34.49
CA THR A 424 -3.34 15.41 -35.63
C THR A 424 -2.73 14.24 -36.39
N VAL A 425 -2.87 14.23 -37.71
CA VAL A 425 -2.28 13.24 -38.60
C VAL A 425 -1.35 13.95 -39.57
N GLU A 426 -0.11 13.48 -39.67
CA GLU A 426 0.97 14.08 -40.47
C GLU A 426 1.56 13.03 -41.41
N ALA A 427 1.81 13.43 -42.65
CA ALA A 427 2.43 12.61 -43.68
C ALA A 427 3.50 13.44 -44.39
N ASP A 428 4.78 13.09 -44.19
CA ASP A 428 5.93 13.90 -44.58
C ASP A 428 6.23 13.91 -46.10
N GLN A 429 5.62 13.02 -46.89
CA GLN A 429 5.87 12.87 -48.34
C GLN A 429 4.84 11.96 -49.03
N LYS A 430 4.82 11.93 -50.38
CA LYS A 430 3.92 11.05 -51.18
C LYS A 430 4.03 9.56 -50.85
N ASP A 431 5.18 9.11 -50.34
CA ASP A 431 5.43 7.72 -49.90
C ASP A 431 6.02 7.65 -48.47
N GLY A 432 5.90 8.74 -47.71
CA GLY A 432 6.40 8.81 -46.34
C GLY A 432 5.53 8.02 -45.34
N PRO A 433 6.08 7.67 -44.16
CA PRO A 433 5.30 7.07 -43.08
C PRO A 433 4.25 8.07 -42.58
N ILE A 434 3.06 7.57 -42.26
CA ILE A 434 2.00 8.36 -41.65
C ILE A 434 2.20 8.35 -40.13
N LYS A 435 2.14 9.52 -39.52
CA LYS A 435 2.16 9.70 -38.06
C LYS A 435 0.82 10.21 -37.57
N VAL A 436 0.32 9.64 -36.49
CA VAL A 436 -0.90 10.05 -35.79
C VAL A 436 -0.49 10.48 -34.40
N MET A 437 -0.62 11.77 -34.10
CA MET A 437 0.02 12.40 -32.95
C MET A 437 1.53 12.10 -32.97
N ASP A 438 2.05 11.42 -31.94
CA ASP A 438 3.46 11.01 -31.85
C ASP A 438 3.69 9.54 -32.25
N THR A 439 2.66 8.86 -32.77
CA THR A 439 2.66 7.41 -33.07
C THR A 439 2.78 7.17 -34.58
N GLN A 440 3.42 6.08 -35.00
CA GLN A 440 3.57 5.73 -36.42
C GLN A 440 2.56 4.67 -36.85
N VAL A 441 1.98 4.85 -38.04
CA VAL A 441 1.17 3.82 -38.69
C VAL A 441 2.10 2.71 -39.22
N VAL A 442 1.90 1.49 -38.71
CA VAL A 442 2.64 0.27 -39.06
C VAL A 442 1.99 -0.48 -40.22
N GLN A 443 0.67 -0.40 -40.32
CA GLN A 443 -0.10 -1.07 -41.36
C GLN A 443 -1.26 -0.19 -41.81
N GLU A 444 -1.37 0.03 -43.11
CA GLU A 444 -2.28 1.03 -43.68
C GLU A 444 -3.47 0.39 -44.39
N ASP A 445 -4.60 1.09 -44.35
CA ASP A 445 -5.77 0.79 -45.20
C ASP A 445 -6.32 -0.65 -45.08
N ILE A 446 -6.39 -1.22 -43.88
CA ILE A 446 -7.10 -2.50 -43.69
C ILE A 446 -8.60 -2.23 -43.91
N LEU A 447 -9.15 -2.78 -44.99
CA LEU A 447 -10.51 -2.49 -45.43
C LEU A 447 -11.53 -3.28 -44.61
N THR A 448 -12.56 -2.59 -44.14
CA THR A 448 -13.72 -3.21 -43.50
C THR A 448 -15.00 -2.83 -44.25
N GLU A 449 -16.09 -3.54 -43.97
CA GLU A 449 -17.41 -3.26 -44.54
C GLU A 449 -17.88 -1.81 -44.30
N ASN A 450 -17.60 -1.25 -43.12
CA ASN A 450 -18.09 0.05 -42.66
C ASN A 450 -17.02 1.14 -42.52
N GLY A 451 -15.78 0.87 -42.93
CA GLY A 451 -14.69 1.80 -42.71
C GLY A 451 -13.31 1.27 -43.09
N VAL A 452 -12.31 1.85 -42.43
CA VAL A 452 -10.89 1.52 -42.63
C VAL A 452 -10.15 1.49 -41.29
N ILE A 453 -9.25 0.54 -41.15
CA ILE A 453 -8.35 0.42 -39.99
C ILE A 453 -6.91 0.72 -40.44
N HIS A 454 -6.24 1.56 -39.66
CA HIS A 454 -4.80 1.80 -39.70
C HIS A 454 -4.22 1.27 -38.39
N LEU A 455 -3.23 0.38 -38.44
CA LEU A 455 -2.56 -0.09 -37.23
C LEU A 455 -1.43 0.84 -36.85
N ILE A 456 -1.39 1.25 -35.59
CA ILE A 456 -0.35 2.12 -35.04
C ILE A 456 0.55 1.36 -34.05
N ASP A 457 1.78 1.82 -33.87
CA ASP A 457 2.79 1.21 -32.99
C ASP A 457 2.72 1.66 -31.52
N ASP A 458 1.82 2.58 -31.19
CA ASP A 458 1.61 3.09 -29.84
C ASP A 458 0.14 3.40 -29.55
N LEU A 459 -0.21 3.68 -28.29
CA LEU A 459 -1.54 4.16 -27.91
C LEU A 459 -1.64 5.67 -28.07
N ILE A 460 -2.77 6.14 -28.59
CA ILE A 460 -3.14 7.56 -28.60
C ILE A 460 -3.58 7.94 -27.19
N LEU A 461 -2.68 8.60 -26.45
CA LEU A 461 -2.90 9.09 -25.10
C LEU A 461 -2.87 10.64 -25.12
N PRO A 462 -4.01 11.33 -24.95
CA PRO A 462 -4.09 12.79 -25.11
C PRO A 462 -3.24 13.57 -24.09
N PHE A 463 -2.95 12.98 -22.93
CA PHE A 463 -2.15 13.58 -21.87
C PHE A 463 -0.74 12.96 -21.73
N GLY A 464 -0.36 12.09 -22.67
CA GLY A 464 0.87 11.29 -22.62
C GLY A 464 0.80 10.04 -21.75
N ASP A 465 -0.23 9.93 -20.89
CA ASP A 465 -0.55 8.77 -20.07
C ASP A 465 -2.08 8.52 -20.05
N LEU A 466 -2.53 7.49 -19.34
CA LEU A 466 -3.97 7.21 -19.17
C LEU A 466 -4.69 8.24 -18.28
N ASP A 467 -3.99 9.21 -17.69
CA ASP A 467 -4.54 10.20 -16.75
C ASP A 467 -5.40 9.56 -15.63
N MET A 468 -4.90 8.44 -15.10
CA MET A 468 -5.59 7.69 -14.05
C MET A 468 -5.81 8.57 -12.81
N SER A 469 -7.06 8.62 -12.32
CA SER A 469 -7.40 9.25 -11.04
C SER A 469 -6.70 8.56 -9.87
N ILE A 470 -6.75 9.17 -8.68
CA ILE A 470 -6.24 8.55 -7.45
C ILE A 470 -6.97 7.23 -7.19
N GLU A 471 -8.29 7.19 -7.40
CA GLU A 471 -9.09 5.97 -7.34
C GLU A 471 -8.58 4.90 -8.31
N ALA A 472 -8.38 5.23 -9.59
CA ALA A 472 -7.89 4.29 -10.59
C ALA A 472 -6.51 3.73 -10.22
N ASN A 473 -5.62 4.56 -9.67
CA ASN A 473 -4.33 4.11 -9.15
C ASN A 473 -4.50 3.17 -7.94
N LEU A 474 -5.37 3.48 -6.97
CA LEU A 474 -5.65 2.58 -5.84
C LEU A 474 -6.19 1.22 -6.29
N LEU A 475 -7.09 1.21 -7.29
CA LEU A 475 -7.62 -0.01 -7.90
C LEU A 475 -6.53 -0.81 -8.63
N ALA A 476 -5.64 -0.12 -9.37
CA ALA A 476 -4.47 -0.73 -10.03
C ALA A 476 -3.52 -1.41 -9.03
N LEU A 477 -3.48 -0.87 -7.80
CA LEU A 477 -2.69 -1.38 -6.69
C LEU A 477 -3.36 -2.53 -5.94
N ASN A 478 -4.55 -2.96 -6.37
CA ASN A 478 -5.38 -3.97 -5.70
C ASN A 478 -5.71 -3.57 -4.25
N ALA A 479 -6.11 -2.32 -4.07
CA ALA A 479 -6.62 -1.76 -2.82
C ALA A 479 -8.13 -1.46 -2.95
N THR A 480 -8.91 -2.42 -3.44
CA THR A 480 -10.33 -2.22 -3.72
C THR A 480 -11.13 -1.99 -2.44
N ARG A 481 -10.78 -2.72 -1.36
CA ARG A 481 -11.44 -2.56 -0.05
C ARG A 481 -11.18 -1.20 0.54
N PHE A 482 -9.97 -0.66 0.35
CA PHE A 482 -9.66 0.67 0.86
C PHE A 482 -10.47 1.75 0.13
N VAL A 483 -10.67 1.60 -1.19
CA VAL A 483 -11.57 2.47 -1.96
C VAL A 483 -13.01 2.35 -1.45
N ASP A 484 -13.51 1.13 -1.20
CA ASP A 484 -14.83 0.91 -0.60
C ASP A 484 -14.97 1.64 0.74
N LEU A 485 -13.97 1.55 1.63
CA LEU A 485 -13.98 2.24 2.92
C LEU A 485 -14.05 3.77 2.76
N ILE A 486 -13.38 4.34 1.75
CA ILE A 486 -13.43 5.78 1.45
C ILE A 486 -14.85 6.20 1.03
N TYR A 487 -15.52 5.41 0.19
CA TYR A 487 -16.91 5.65 -0.20
C TYR A 487 -17.88 5.49 0.98
N GLU A 488 -17.74 4.42 1.77
CA GLU A 488 -18.57 4.19 2.96
C GLU A 488 -18.41 5.29 4.02
N ALA A 489 -17.22 5.90 4.11
CA ALA A 489 -16.93 7.03 4.97
C ALA A 489 -17.43 8.39 4.44
N GLY A 490 -17.92 8.46 3.19
CA GLY A 490 -18.33 9.72 2.54
C GLY A 490 -17.15 10.65 2.24
N LEU A 491 -15.98 10.08 1.95
CA LEU A 491 -14.72 10.79 1.72
C LEU A 491 -14.28 10.73 0.25
N GLU A 492 -15.21 10.48 -0.68
CA GLU A 492 -14.94 10.30 -2.12
C GLU A 492 -14.31 11.53 -2.80
N HIS A 493 -14.52 12.72 -2.24
CA HIS A 493 -13.90 13.97 -2.73
C HIS A 493 -12.37 13.93 -2.78
N TYR A 494 -11.71 13.07 -1.99
CA TYR A 494 -10.25 12.88 -2.03
C TYR A 494 -9.79 12.09 -3.27
N ILE A 495 -10.63 11.22 -3.85
CA ILE A 495 -10.22 10.25 -4.87
C ILE A 495 -10.92 10.40 -6.23
N ASN A 496 -12.10 11.04 -6.27
CA ASN A 496 -12.99 11.10 -7.45
C ASN A 496 -12.66 12.23 -8.45
N LYS A 497 -11.48 12.86 -8.34
CA LYS A 497 -11.02 13.87 -9.30
C LYS A 497 -9.98 13.25 -10.24
N PRO A 498 -10.06 13.48 -11.57
CA PRO A 498 -8.99 13.07 -12.47
C PRO A 498 -7.73 13.89 -12.19
N ALA A 499 -6.56 13.29 -12.42
CA ALA A 499 -5.28 13.83 -11.93
C ALA A 499 -5.00 15.25 -12.46
N HIS A 500 -5.30 15.53 -13.72
CA HIS A 500 -5.13 16.87 -14.31
C HIS A 500 -6.10 17.95 -13.79
N LEU A 501 -7.33 17.59 -13.40
CA LEU A 501 -8.27 18.58 -12.82
C LEU A 501 -7.98 18.84 -11.35
N GLN A 502 -7.41 17.86 -10.66
CA GLN A 502 -7.00 18.00 -9.25
C GLN A 502 -5.84 18.99 -9.08
N GLN A 503 -5.04 19.22 -10.14
CA GLN A 503 -3.98 20.23 -10.15
C GLN A 503 -4.50 21.67 -9.95
N GLN A 504 -5.76 21.97 -10.27
CA GLN A 504 -6.30 23.33 -10.12
C GLN A 504 -6.53 23.71 -8.65
N ASP A 505 -6.78 22.73 -7.77
CA ASP A 505 -7.11 22.98 -6.36
C ASP A 505 -5.88 23.11 -5.45
N ARG A 506 -4.65 22.84 -5.95
CA ARG A 506 -3.37 22.84 -5.19
C ARG A 506 -3.33 21.93 -3.95
N GLU A 507 -4.39 21.16 -3.68
CA GLU A 507 -4.47 20.23 -2.58
C GLU A 507 -3.87 18.88 -2.99
N ALA A 508 -2.66 18.61 -2.51
CA ALA A 508 -2.00 17.32 -2.71
C ALA A 508 -2.06 16.47 -1.43
N TYR A 509 -2.12 15.15 -1.59
CA TYR A 509 -2.27 14.21 -0.47
C TYR A 509 -1.33 13.01 -0.56
N THR A 510 -1.06 12.39 0.57
CA THR A 510 -0.38 11.10 0.65
C THR A 510 -1.33 10.07 1.26
N PHE A 511 -1.60 9.00 0.54
CA PHE A 511 -2.50 7.92 0.97
C PHE A 511 -1.67 6.75 1.49
N LEU A 512 -2.06 6.23 2.65
CA LEU A 512 -1.53 5.02 3.24
C LEU A 512 -2.55 3.91 2.97
N ALA A 513 -2.42 3.21 1.85
CA ALA A 513 -3.37 2.19 1.43
C ALA A 513 -3.00 0.81 2.02
N PRO A 514 -3.80 0.24 2.92
CA PRO A 514 -3.64 -1.14 3.34
C PRO A 514 -3.99 -2.07 2.17
N ARG A 515 -3.49 -3.31 2.22
CA ARG A 515 -3.94 -4.35 1.29
C ARG A 515 -5.36 -4.83 1.62
N ASP A 516 -6.04 -5.38 0.63
CA ASP A 516 -7.40 -5.88 0.77
C ASP A 516 -7.50 -7.03 1.80
N ASP A 517 -6.52 -7.93 1.85
CA ASP A 517 -6.49 -9.04 2.82
C ASP A 517 -6.46 -8.56 4.27
N VAL A 518 -5.77 -7.46 4.53
CA VAL A 518 -5.72 -6.83 5.86
C VAL A 518 -7.09 -6.28 6.24
N ILE A 519 -7.76 -5.59 5.32
CA ILE A 519 -9.07 -4.99 5.58
C ILE A 519 -10.14 -6.08 5.76
N ASP A 520 -10.11 -7.13 4.95
CA ASP A 520 -11.04 -8.27 5.05
C ASP A 520 -10.95 -8.97 6.42
N THR A 521 -9.77 -8.99 7.06
CA THR A 521 -9.64 -9.53 8.43
C THR A 521 -10.19 -8.59 9.51
N TRP A 522 -10.14 -7.27 9.28
CA TRP A 522 -10.56 -6.26 10.25
C TRP A 522 -12.07 -5.98 10.19
N TYR A 523 -12.66 -5.99 8.99
CA TYR A 523 -14.04 -5.60 8.71
C TYR A 523 -15.10 -6.40 9.52
N PRO A 524 -15.02 -7.74 9.66
CA PRO A 524 -16.00 -8.51 10.45
C PRO A 524 -16.03 -8.14 11.94
N ALA A 525 -14.91 -7.65 12.48
CA ALA A 525 -14.82 -7.22 13.87
C ALA A 525 -15.36 -5.79 14.09
N HIS A 526 -15.60 -5.04 13.01
CA HIS A 526 -15.98 -3.62 13.04
C HIS A 526 -17.09 -3.34 12.01
N PRO A 527 -18.27 -3.97 12.12
CA PRO A 527 -19.34 -3.74 11.17
C PRO A 527 -19.77 -2.27 11.18
N PRO A 528 -20.00 -1.65 10.00
CA PRO A 528 -20.49 -0.29 9.93
C PRO A 528 -21.82 -0.19 10.69
N LEU A 529 -21.96 0.86 11.52
CA LEU A 529 -23.23 1.18 12.15
C LEU A 529 -24.28 1.39 11.04
N PRO A 530 -25.51 0.86 11.16
CA PRO A 530 -26.53 1.01 10.13
C PRO A 530 -26.70 2.49 9.78
N GLN A 531 -26.45 2.84 8.52
CA GLN A 531 -26.67 4.19 8.00
C GLN A 531 -28.16 4.52 8.15
N LEU A 532 -28.50 5.37 9.13
CA LEU A 532 -29.81 6.00 9.20
C LEU A 532 -29.89 6.99 8.03
N ALA A 533 -30.87 6.77 7.15
CA ALA A 533 -31.01 7.32 5.81
C ALA A 533 -31.27 8.85 5.70
N ASN A 534 -30.81 9.70 6.63
CA ASN A 534 -31.03 11.15 6.59
C ASN A 534 -29.80 11.95 7.05
N PRO A 535 -29.06 12.61 6.12
CA PRO A 535 -27.91 13.46 6.45
C PRO A 535 -28.28 14.82 7.09
N SER A 536 -29.57 15.18 7.11
CA SER A 536 -30.06 16.51 7.50
C SER A 536 -30.54 16.62 8.94
N ALA A 537 -30.58 15.52 9.68
CA ALA A 537 -30.82 15.57 11.11
C ALA A 537 -29.47 15.67 11.82
N GLY A 538 -29.14 16.85 12.34
CA GLY A 538 -28.05 17.04 13.28
C GLY A 538 -28.28 16.17 14.52
N LEU A 539 -27.92 14.89 14.43
CA LEU A 539 -28.13 13.89 15.45
C LEU A 539 -26.79 13.60 16.11
N SER A 540 -26.57 14.37 17.17
CA SER A 540 -25.97 13.94 18.43
C SER A 540 -24.65 13.15 18.31
N ARG A 541 -23.56 13.88 18.55
CA ARG A 541 -22.25 13.42 19.08
C ARG A 541 -22.32 12.28 20.11
N GLU A 542 -23.49 12.01 20.70
CA GLU A 542 -23.76 10.98 21.69
C GLU A 542 -23.92 9.55 21.15
N LEU A 543 -24.17 9.32 19.85
CA LEU A 543 -24.24 7.96 19.29
C LEU A 543 -22.87 7.33 18.94
N ARG A 544 -21.77 8.11 18.96
CA ARG A 544 -20.37 7.61 18.84
C ARG A 544 -19.84 6.93 20.13
N LYS A 545 -20.71 6.26 20.90
CA LYS A 545 -20.38 5.62 22.20
C LYS A 545 -19.93 4.17 22.05
N GLY A 546 -18.97 3.91 21.17
CA GLY A 546 -18.22 2.64 21.12
C GLY A 546 -16.76 2.87 21.53
N PRO A 547 -16.05 1.84 22.05
CA PRO A 547 -14.61 1.92 22.27
C PRO A 547 -13.80 1.95 20.96
N ASN A 548 -14.41 1.60 19.82
CA ASN A 548 -13.75 1.51 18.53
C ASN A 548 -13.86 2.85 17.76
N PRO A 549 -12.80 3.26 17.02
CA PRO A 549 -12.85 4.45 16.18
C PRO A 549 -13.91 4.29 15.09
N SER A 550 -14.55 5.40 14.72
CA SER A 550 -15.50 5.39 13.59
C SER A 550 -14.76 5.13 12.28
N LEU A 551 -15.45 4.56 11.29
CA LEU A 551 -14.85 4.27 9.98
C LEU A 551 -14.22 5.52 9.35
N GLU A 552 -14.90 6.67 9.45
CA GLU A 552 -14.40 7.96 9.00
C GLU A 552 -13.07 8.34 9.66
N GLU A 553 -12.92 8.12 10.97
CA GLU A 553 -11.70 8.45 11.70
C GLU A 553 -10.54 7.55 11.25
N VAL A 554 -10.80 6.27 11.00
CA VAL A 554 -9.81 5.33 10.46
C VAL A 554 -9.35 5.78 9.08
N VAL A 555 -10.27 6.07 8.16
CA VAL A 555 -9.91 6.48 6.79
C VAL A 555 -9.15 7.81 6.79
N ARG A 556 -9.60 8.82 7.55
CA ARG A 556 -8.88 10.10 7.67
C ARG A 556 -7.48 9.96 8.28
N TYR A 557 -7.26 8.96 9.13
CA TYR A 557 -5.93 8.68 9.68
C TYR A 557 -4.96 8.11 8.62
N HIS A 558 -5.47 7.48 7.56
CA HIS A 558 -4.68 6.99 6.43
C HIS A 558 -4.42 8.04 5.34
N ILE A 559 -4.93 9.27 5.49
CA ILE A 559 -4.73 10.36 4.53
C ILE A 559 -3.87 11.43 5.21
N LEU A 560 -2.74 11.77 4.60
CA LEU A 560 -1.82 12.80 5.05
C LEU A 560 -1.87 13.99 4.07
N PRO A 561 -1.82 15.24 4.54
CA PRO A 561 -1.72 16.41 3.68
C PRO A 561 -0.32 16.53 3.06
N GLY A 562 -0.26 16.91 1.80
CA GLY A 562 0.97 17.08 1.01
C GLY A 562 1.48 15.79 0.39
N GLN A 563 2.43 15.93 -0.53
CA GLN A 563 3.18 14.80 -1.10
C GLN A 563 4.43 14.53 -0.26
N LEU A 564 4.44 13.43 0.47
CA LEU A 564 5.56 13.04 1.31
C LEU A 564 6.41 12.02 0.56
N ARG A 565 7.59 12.43 0.08
CA ARG A 565 8.50 11.51 -0.61
C ARG A 565 9.37 10.76 0.41
N PRO A 566 9.84 9.54 0.10
CA PRO A 566 10.67 8.77 1.03
C PRO A 566 11.92 9.50 1.52
N GLY A 567 12.51 10.34 0.66
CA GLY A 567 13.69 11.16 1.00
C GLY A 567 13.41 12.29 1.99
N ASP A 568 12.16 12.73 2.14
CA ASP A 568 11.77 13.82 3.05
C ASP A 568 11.51 13.29 4.48
N LEU A 569 11.47 11.97 4.66
CA LEU A 569 11.10 11.32 5.92
C LEU A 569 12.33 11.04 6.78
N THR A 570 12.22 11.32 8.07
CA THR A 570 13.24 11.03 9.08
C THR A 570 12.64 10.25 10.24
N SER A 571 13.45 9.38 10.86
CA SER A 571 13.00 8.57 12.00
C SER A 571 12.66 9.46 13.20
N GLY A 572 11.49 9.24 13.80
CA GLY A 572 10.95 10.07 14.88
C GLY A 572 10.18 11.31 14.43
N MET A 573 10.02 11.53 13.11
CA MET A 573 9.19 12.62 12.59
C MET A 573 7.70 12.39 12.92
N LEU A 574 7.01 13.45 13.33
CA LEU A 574 5.56 13.43 13.58
C LEU A 574 4.81 14.14 12.45
N LEU A 575 4.18 13.34 11.59
CA LEU A 575 3.38 13.83 10.46
C LEU A 575 1.97 14.20 10.90
N ASN A 576 1.39 15.18 10.21
CA ASN A 576 -0.03 15.52 10.37
C ASN A 576 -0.88 14.56 9.55
N THR A 577 -2.05 14.15 10.05
CA THR A 577 -3.07 13.42 9.28
C THR A 577 -4.26 14.32 8.96
N GLU A 578 -5.17 13.87 8.09
CA GLU A 578 -6.47 14.52 7.85
C GLU A 578 -7.49 14.25 8.96
N LEU A 579 -7.16 13.37 9.91
CA LEU A 579 -7.97 13.16 11.11
C LEU A 579 -7.86 14.39 12.03
N ARG A 580 -9.00 15.06 12.24
CA ARG A 580 -9.15 16.15 13.21
C ARG A 580 -10.17 15.75 14.26
N ASP A 581 -9.87 16.06 15.51
CA ASP A 581 -10.77 15.80 16.63
C ASP A 581 -10.83 17.02 17.56
N TRP A 582 -12.03 17.32 18.05
CA TRP A 582 -12.24 18.34 19.08
C TRP A 582 -11.48 18.00 20.37
N LYS A 583 -11.24 16.71 20.63
CA LYS A 583 -10.40 16.22 21.73
C LYS A 583 -8.96 16.72 21.64
N LEU A 584 -8.50 17.07 20.44
CA LEU A 584 -7.19 17.66 20.18
C LEU A 584 -7.26 19.18 19.99
N ARG A 585 -8.33 19.84 20.47
CA ARG A 585 -8.60 21.28 20.25
C ARG A 585 -8.64 21.65 18.77
N GLU A 586 -9.34 20.83 17.97
CA GLU A 586 -9.41 20.94 16.50
C GLU A 586 -8.06 20.74 15.79
N GLY A 587 -7.07 20.23 16.51
CA GLY A 587 -5.78 19.82 15.98
C GLY A 587 -5.87 18.57 15.11
N ARG A 588 -4.87 18.41 14.25
CA ARG A 588 -4.68 17.19 13.44
C ARG A 588 -4.01 16.11 14.30
N GLN A 589 -4.52 14.89 14.23
CA GLN A 589 -3.89 13.73 14.85
C GLN A 589 -2.52 13.50 14.22
N LYS A 590 -1.50 13.30 15.05
CA LYS A 590 -0.14 13.02 14.58
C LYS A 590 0.05 11.54 14.27
N MET A 591 1.00 11.27 13.39
CA MET A 591 1.46 9.93 13.04
C MET A 591 2.98 9.89 13.12
N PRO A 592 3.56 8.98 13.92
CA PRO A 592 5.01 8.84 13.99
C PRO A 592 5.52 8.09 12.76
N VAL A 593 6.70 8.46 12.30
CA VAL A 593 7.40 7.79 11.21
C VAL A 593 8.65 7.14 11.76
N GLN A 594 8.87 5.88 11.38
CA GLN A 594 10.12 5.19 11.63
C GLN A 594 10.79 4.96 10.28
N VAL A 595 12.08 5.29 10.20
CA VAL A 595 12.87 5.12 8.99
C VAL A 595 14.13 4.35 9.35
N ASP A 596 14.49 3.35 8.56
CA ASP A 596 15.77 2.66 8.67
C ASP A 596 16.89 3.52 8.07
N ASP A 597 18.00 3.65 8.79
CA ASP A 597 19.10 4.56 8.47
C ASP A 597 20.14 3.93 7.53
N SER A 598 19.81 2.79 6.93
CA SER A 598 20.73 1.94 6.17
C SER A 598 21.32 2.56 4.89
N ASN A 599 20.72 3.63 4.34
CA ASN A 599 21.33 4.69 3.50
C ASN A 599 20.26 5.68 3.03
N ALA A 600 20.37 6.98 3.37
CA ALA A 600 19.32 7.96 3.08
C ALA A 600 19.00 8.19 1.59
N SER A 601 19.98 8.01 0.69
CA SER A 601 19.79 8.17 -0.76
C SER A 601 19.06 7.03 -1.44
N ASP A 602 19.09 5.84 -0.85
CA ASP A 602 18.57 4.61 -1.46
C ASP A 602 17.17 4.27 -0.94
N ARG A 603 16.59 5.17 -0.12
CA ARG A 603 15.25 5.02 0.49
C ARG A 603 14.20 4.95 -0.59
N LYS A 604 13.71 3.74 -0.79
CA LYS A 604 12.63 3.41 -1.71
C LYS A 604 11.29 3.29 -0.99
N GLY A 605 11.29 3.24 0.34
CA GLY A 605 10.10 2.97 1.13
C GLY A 605 9.65 1.51 1.01
N ASN A 606 10.48 0.57 0.56
CA ASN A 606 10.11 -0.85 0.54
C ASN A 606 10.68 -1.54 1.80
N GLY A 607 9.97 -1.41 2.92
CA GLY A 607 10.39 -1.90 4.23
C GLY A 607 11.23 -0.91 5.04
N ASP A 608 11.92 0.02 4.37
CA ASP A 608 12.78 1.02 5.03
C ASP A 608 12.00 2.14 5.74
N VAL A 609 10.72 2.31 5.41
CA VAL A 609 9.85 3.34 5.98
C VAL A 609 8.63 2.66 6.59
N ALA A 610 8.29 3.07 7.81
CA ALA A 610 7.09 2.67 8.50
C ALA A 610 6.32 3.90 9.01
N PHE A 611 5.01 3.87 8.83
CA PHE A 611 4.08 4.86 9.36
C PHE A 611 3.37 4.22 10.55
N GLY A 612 3.49 4.80 11.74
CA GLY A 612 3.04 4.14 12.97
C GLY A 612 3.73 2.78 13.14
N ASP A 613 2.91 1.74 13.24
CA ASP A 613 3.36 0.35 13.34
C ASP A 613 3.31 -0.38 11.96
N ALA A 614 2.93 0.31 10.88
CA ALA A 614 2.76 -0.30 9.55
C ALA A 614 3.96 -0.02 8.63
N ASN A 615 4.60 -1.09 8.18
CA ASN A 615 5.71 -1.02 7.23
C ASN A 615 5.17 -0.81 5.82
N VAL A 616 5.87 -0.02 5.01
CA VAL A 616 5.55 0.11 3.59
C VAL A 616 6.06 -1.11 2.83
N ILE A 617 5.23 -1.72 1.98
CA ILE A 617 5.48 -3.01 1.32
C ILE A 617 6.22 -2.87 -0.02
N ARG A 618 6.20 -1.68 -0.62
CA ARG A 618 6.77 -1.42 -1.95
C ARG A 618 7.09 0.06 -2.15
N GLU A 619 7.80 0.33 -3.23
CA GLU A 619 8.03 1.70 -3.70
C GLU A 619 6.70 2.47 -3.84
N PRO A 620 6.62 3.70 -3.31
CA PRO A 620 5.39 4.49 -3.36
C PRO A 620 5.09 4.94 -4.79
N VAL A 621 3.81 4.97 -5.12
CA VAL A 621 3.34 5.41 -6.43
C VAL A 621 3.14 6.91 -6.41
N ASN A 622 3.89 7.62 -7.25
CA ASN A 622 3.74 9.05 -7.41
C ASN A 622 2.76 9.39 -8.53
N ILE A 623 1.69 10.12 -8.21
CA ILE A 623 0.65 10.57 -9.14
C ILE A 623 0.87 12.06 -9.40
N LYS A 624 1.81 12.37 -10.31
CA LYS A 624 2.17 13.73 -10.74
C LYS A 624 2.27 14.68 -9.53
N ASP A 625 1.52 15.79 -9.53
CA ASP A 625 1.46 16.78 -8.45
C ASP A 625 0.23 16.62 -7.54
N ALA A 626 -0.56 15.55 -7.74
CA ALA A 626 -1.82 15.34 -7.03
C ALA A 626 -1.65 14.48 -5.76
N ALA A 627 -0.95 13.34 -5.85
CA ALA A 627 -0.85 12.44 -4.70
C ALA A 627 0.34 11.48 -4.72
N ILE A 628 0.68 10.95 -3.54
CA ILE A 628 1.57 9.80 -3.39
C ILE A 628 0.82 8.68 -2.67
N ILE A 629 0.92 7.43 -3.14
CA ILE A 629 0.32 6.27 -2.49
C ILE A 629 1.40 5.36 -1.93
N TYR A 630 1.39 5.16 -0.61
CA TYR A 630 2.16 4.14 0.08
C TYR A 630 1.27 2.93 0.35
N VAL A 631 1.75 1.74 -0.01
CA VAL A 631 1.03 0.50 0.33
C VAL A 631 1.59 -0.04 1.63
N VAL A 632 0.75 -0.13 2.67
CA VAL A 632 1.17 -0.44 4.05
C VAL A 632 0.78 -1.86 4.47
N SER A 633 1.58 -2.45 5.35
CA SER A 633 1.48 -3.85 5.77
C SER A 633 0.27 -4.18 6.63
N GLN A 634 -0.32 -3.18 7.27
CA GLN A 634 -1.45 -3.33 8.19
C GLN A 634 -2.31 -2.06 8.23
N LEU A 635 -3.54 -2.21 8.72
CA LEU A 635 -4.46 -1.10 8.90
C LEU A 635 -4.00 -0.24 10.09
N LEU A 636 -3.85 1.05 9.88
CA LEU A 636 -3.46 2.00 10.91
C LEU A 636 -4.66 2.36 11.78
N GLN A 637 -4.52 2.14 13.08
CA GLN A 637 -5.54 2.52 14.04
C GLN A 637 -5.21 3.88 14.66
N PRO A 638 -6.17 4.83 14.73
CA PRO A 638 -6.01 6.04 15.51
C PRO A 638 -5.63 5.71 16.97
N PRO A 639 -4.78 6.51 17.62
CA PRO A 639 -4.39 6.27 19.00
C PRO A 639 -5.59 6.21 19.97
N SER A 640 -5.46 5.39 21.02
CA SER A 640 -6.49 5.25 22.06
C SER A 640 -6.47 6.40 23.07
N ASP A 641 -7.39 6.38 24.04
CA ASP A 641 -7.36 7.33 25.16
C ASP A 641 -6.12 7.15 26.04
N PRO A 642 -5.73 8.18 26.83
CA PRO A 642 -4.49 8.12 27.61
C PRO A 642 -4.42 6.97 28.62
N VAL A 643 -5.56 6.52 29.18
CA VAL A 643 -5.59 5.42 30.15
C VAL A 643 -5.35 4.10 29.43
N GLN A 644 -6.04 3.85 28.32
CA GLN A 644 -5.86 2.66 27.51
C GLN A 644 -4.46 2.59 26.89
N THR A 645 -3.93 3.72 26.41
CA THR A 645 -2.56 3.81 25.92
C THR A 645 -1.56 3.51 27.04
N ALA A 646 -1.75 4.02 28.25
CA ALA A 646 -0.88 3.71 29.39
C ALA A 646 -0.92 2.22 29.77
N ILE A 647 -2.07 1.53 29.65
CA ILE A 647 -2.17 0.08 29.89
C ILE A 647 -1.30 -0.73 28.93
N SER A 648 -1.13 -0.25 27.70
CA SER A 648 -0.25 -0.91 26.71
C SER A 648 1.24 -0.81 27.05
N HIS A 649 1.62 0.08 27.98
CA HIS A 649 2.99 0.31 28.42
C HIS A 649 3.21 -0.21 29.85
N LEU A 650 3.97 -1.32 29.97
CA LEU A 650 4.25 -1.95 31.26
C LEU A 650 4.94 -1.00 32.28
N SER A 651 5.74 -0.03 31.80
CA SER A 651 6.41 0.98 32.63
C SER A 651 5.46 1.96 33.32
N LEU A 652 4.17 2.01 32.92
CA LEU A 652 3.18 2.96 33.40
C LEU A 652 2.08 2.32 34.26
N SER A 653 2.23 1.05 34.66
CA SER A 653 1.21 0.34 35.45
C SER A 653 0.89 1.02 36.79
N THR A 654 1.89 1.60 37.47
CA THR A 654 1.67 2.33 38.74
C THR A 654 0.92 3.63 38.52
N PHE A 655 1.13 4.31 37.39
CA PHE A 655 0.35 5.49 37.02
C PHE A 655 -1.11 5.12 36.79
N VAL A 656 -1.39 4.04 36.05
CA VAL A 656 -2.76 3.54 35.85
C VAL A 656 -3.41 3.30 37.21
N ALA A 657 -2.77 2.55 38.11
CA ALA A 657 -3.28 2.33 39.47
C ALA A 657 -3.54 3.64 40.23
N THR A 658 -2.65 4.62 40.09
CA THR A 658 -2.78 5.95 40.69
C THR A 658 -4.01 6.69 40.18
N VAL A 659 -4.25 6.70 38.86
CA VAL A 659 -5.43 7.32 38.25
C VAL A 659 -6.73 6.67 38.73
N PHE A 660 -6.73 5.35 38.92
CA PHE A 660 -7.88 4.62 39.47
C PHE A 660 -8.09 4.94 40.96
N SER A 661 -7.04 4.93 41.79
CA SER A 661 -7.13 5.29 43.22
C SER A 661 -7.54 6.74 43.45
N ALA A 662 -7.13 7.65 42.56
CA ALA A 662 -7.52 9.05 42.58
C ALA A 662 -8.95 9.32 42.03
N ASP A 663 -9.65 8.31 41.51
CA ASP A 663 -10.94 8.43 40.82
C ASP A 663 -10.92 9.43 39.63
N LEU A 664 -9.78 9.50 38.93
CA LEU A 664 -9.58 10.43 37.81
C LEU A 664 -9.74 9.79 36.42
N LYS A 665 -10.08 8.50 36.34
CA LYS A 665 -10.21 7.75 35.07
C LYS A 665 -11.02 8.53 34.02
N LYS A 666 -12.24 8.95 34.36
CA LYS A 666 -13.14 9.64 33.42
C LYS A 666 -12.64 11.04 33.03
N ALA A 667 -11.90 11.70 33.93
CA ALA A 667 -11.32 13.02 33.66
C ALA A 667 -10.16 12.88 32.68
N VAL A 668 -9.24 11.94 32.92
CA VAL A 668 -8.08 11.68 32.06
C VAL A 668 -8.49 11.19 30.66
N GLU A 669 -9.50 10.33 30.57
CA GLU A 669 -10.02 9.83 29.27
C GLU A 669 -10.61 10.93 28.36
N ARG A 670 -11.05 12.05 28.93
CA ARG A 670 -11.86 13.06 28.20
C ARG A 670 -11.25 14.45 28.15
N ALA A 671 -10.17 14.70 28.89
CA ALA A 671 -9.56 16.02 28.97
C ALA A 671 -8.98 16.42 27.60
N PRO A 672 -9.45 17.51 26.97
CA PRO A 672 -9.07 17.84 25.60
C PRO A 672 -7.74 18.60 25.54
N GLY A 673 -6.80 18.11 24.74
CA GLY A 673 -5.55 18.76 24.39
C GLY A 673 -4.53 18.81 25.53
N VAL A 674 -4.29 17.67 26.18
CA VAL A 674 -3.44 17.57 27.38
C VAL A 674 -2.17 16.78 27.09
N SER A 675 -1.04 17.20 27.66
CA SER A 675 0.19 16.41 27.67
C SER A 675 0.47 15.86 29.07
N TYR A 676 0.48 14.55 29.23
CA TYR A 676 0.73 13.89 30.52
C TYR A 676 2.21 13.56 30.66
N LEU A 677 2.87 14.11 31.68
CA LEU A 677 4.20 13.72 32.11
C LEU A 677 4.08 12.57 33.11
N VAL A 678 4.07 11.33 32.61
CA VAL A 678 3.76 10.15 33.42
C VAL A 678 5.04 9.58 34.04
N PRO A 679 5.16 9.52 35.38
CA PRO A 679 6.32 8.92 36.01
C PRO A 679 6.37 7.40 35.77
N THR A 680 7.56 6.86 35.57
CA THR A 680 7.76 5.40 35.45
C THR A 680 7.46 4.69 36.78
N ASN A 681 7.21 3.38 36.72
CA ASN A 681 7.05 2.56 37.93
C ASN A 681 8.21 2.78 38.92
N ASP A 682 9.45 2.84 38.43
CA ASP A 682 10.64 3.06 39.26
C ASP A 682 10.60 4.44 39.94
N ALA A 683 10.17 5.48 39.23
CA ALA A 683 9.99 6.82 39.79
C ALA A 683 8.99 6.83 40.97
N PHE A 684 7.89 6.08 40.85
CA PHE A 684 6.92 5.92 41.94
C PHE A 684 7.49 5.11 43.11
N THR A 685 8.27 4.06 42.87
CA THR A 685 8.96 3.32 43.96
C THR A 685 9.93 4.22 44.72
N GLY A 686 10.55 5.18 44.02
CA GLY A 686 11.43 6.20 44.57
C GLY A 686 10.79 7.12 45.60
N LEU A 687 9.46 7.18 45.69
CA LEU A 687 8.75 7.96 46.71
C LEU A 687 8.72 7.27 48.08
N GLY A 688 8.90 5.94 48.14
CA GLY A 688 8.86 5.16 49.38
C GLY A 688 7.60 5.43 50.21
N LEU A 689 7.79 5.80 51.47
CA LEU A 689 6.71 6.09 52.43
C LEU A 689 5.75 7.20 51.98
N ALA A 690 6.21 8.13 51.15
CA ALA A 690 5.33 9.17 50.61
C ALA A 690 4.22 8.57 49.73
N MET A 691 4.54 7.54 48.93
CA MET A 691 3.51 6.85 48.13
C MET A 691 2.51 6.11 49.02
N ASN A 692 2.98 5.45 50.08
CA ASN A 692 2.10 4.77 51.04
C ASN A 692 1.14 5.76 51.71
N TYR A 693 1.64 6.93 52.08
CA TYR A 693 0.82 8.01 52.61
C TYR A 693 -0.23 8.43 51.58
N LEU A 694 0.16 8.74 50.34
CA LEU A 694 -0.75 9.22 49.29
C LEU A 694 -1.87 8.25 48.92
N LEU A 695 -1.67 6.95 49.12
CA LEU A 695 -2.67 5.91 48.90
C LEU A 695 -3.70 5.78 50.02
N LEU A 696 -3.54 6.49 51.15
CA LEU A 696 -4.53 6.52 52.20
C LEU A 696 -5.81 7.24 51.72
N PRO A 697 -7.00 6.84 52.20
CA PRO A 697 -8.26 7.52 51.85
C PRO A 697 -8.24 9.02 52.18
N ASP A 698 -7.62 9.39 53.30
CA ASP A 698 -7.55 10.78 53.77
C ASP A 698 -6.71 11.69 52.84
N SER A 699 -5.77 11.12 52.09
CA SER A 699 -4.86 11.83 51.18
C SER A 699 -5.25 11.71 49.71
N GLN A 700 -6.41 11.13 49.38
CA GLN A 700 -6.84 10.94 47.99
C GLN A 700 -6.83 12.25 47.18
N HIS A 701 -7.20 13.38 47.81
CA HIS A 701 -7.16 14.71 47.20
C HIS A 701 -5.74 15.16 46.81
N LEU A 702 -4.71 14.74 47.55
CA LEU A 702 -3.31 14.99 47.20
C LEU A 702 -2.89 14.13 46.01
N LEU A 703 -3.36 12.89 45.94
CA LEU A 703 -3.11 12.02 44.78
C LEU A 703 -3.76 12.58 43.51
N GLN A 704 -4.97 13.14 43.61
CA GLN A 704 -5.61 13.88 42.51
C GLN A 704 -4.76 15.07 42.07
N ALA A 705 -4.33 15.90 43.03
CA ALA A 705 -3.48 17.05 42.76
C ALA A 705 -2.14 16.65 42.11
N LEU A 706 -1.58 15.50 42.47
CA LEU A 706 -0.36 14.96 41.87
C LEU A 706 -0.56 14.64 40.38
N VAL A 707 -1.64 13.94 40.03
CA VAL A 707 -1.96 13.59 38.63
C VAL A 707 -2.25 14.83 37.80
N GLU A 708 -3.03 15.77 38.33
CA GLU A 708 -3.36 17.04 37.66
C GLU A 708 -2.13 17.92 37.43
N TYR A 709 -1.17 17.93 38.37
CA TYR A 709 0.07 18.67 38.21
C TYR A 709 0.99 18.09 37.12
N HIS A 710 0.94 16.78 36.92
CA HIS A 710 1.65 16.13 35.81
C HIS A 710 0.91 16.22 34.47
N ALA A 711 -0.25 16.87 34.43
CA ALA A 711 -1.03 17.07 33.21
C ALA A 711 -0.88 18.53 32.74
N ILE A 712 -0.17 18.74 31.63
CA ILE A 712 0.02 20.05 31.01
C ILE A 712 -1.20 20.42 30.17
N ASP A 713 -1.75 21.62 30.36
CA ASP A 713 -2.95 22.14 29.68
C ASP A 713 -2.70 22.60 28.22
N LYS A 714 -1.83 21.85 27.53
CA LYS A 714 -1.43 22.09 26.14
C LYS A 714 -0.85 20.79 25.58
N ILE A 715 -1.11 20.52 24.30
CA ILE A 715 -0.39 19.49 23.54
C ILE A 715 1.01 20.01 23.22
N ALA A 716 2.04 19.34 23.75
CA ALA A 716 3.44 19.68 23.55
C ALA A 716 4.21 18.39 23.22
N TYR A 717 4.71 18.30 22.00
CA TYR A 717 5.55 17.20 21.54
C TYR A 717 7.03 17.46 21.89
N LYS A 718 7.90 16.45 21.80
CA LYS A 718 9.34 16.61 22.10
C LYS A 718 10.01 17.70 21.25
N ALA A 719 9.53 17.87 20.02
CA ALA A 719 10.03 18.90 19.10
C ALA A 719 9.59 20.33 19.48
N ASP A 720 8.50 20.47 20.25
CA ASP A 720 7.95 21.78 20.64
C ASP A 720 8.69 22.38 21.85
N PHE A 721 9.45 21.58 22.60
CA PHE A 721 10.24 22.07 23.73
C PHE A 721 11.48 22.83 23.23
N ALA A 722 11.59 24.09 23.64
CA ALA A 722 12.69 24.96 23.28
C ALA A 722 13.94 24.69 24.13
N ASP A 723 15.09 25.14 23.62
CA ASP A 723 16.37 25.15 24.37
C ASP A 723 16.36 26.15 25.53
N GLN A 724 15.46 27.14 25.46
CA GLN A 724 15.19 28.09 26.54
C GLN A 724 14.17 27.50 27.51
N GLU A 725 14.33 27.84 28.79
CA GLU A 725 13.40 27.43 29.83
C GLU A 725 12.04 28.11 29.62
N ALA A 726 10.98 27.30 29.63
CA ALA A 726 9.62 27.78 29.43
C ALA A 726 8.67 27.16 30.45
N ASP A 727 7.74 27.96 30.95
CA ASP A 727 6.77 27.55 31.97
C ASP A 727 5.44 27.13 31.36
N TYR A 728 5.11 25.86 31.52
CA TYR A 728 3.89 25.24 31.02
C TYR A 728 2.81 25.20 32.13
N PRO A 729 1.58 25.68 31.86
CA PRO A 729 0.47 25.57 32.82
C PRO A 729 0.01 24.12 32.96
N THR A 730 -0.31 23.71 34.19
CA THR A 730 -0.84 22.37 34.49
C THR A 730 -2.35 22.42 34.70
N LEU A 731 -3.03 21.27 34.75
CA LEU A 731 -4.47 21.18 35.04
C LEU A 731 -4.80 21.44 36.51
N LEU A 732 -3.80 21.44 37.41
CA LEU A 732 -4.01 21.73 38.83
C LEU A 732 -4.46 23.20 38.99
N PRO A 733 -5.65 23.48 39.56
CA PRO A 733 -6.23 24.84 39.61
C PRO A 733 -5.56 25.78 40.63
N THR A 734 -4.35 25.45 41.10
CA THR A 734 -3.61 26.25 42.09
C THR A 734 -2.81 27.34 41.38
N LEU A 735 -2.94 28.58 41.86
CA LEU A 735 -2.23 29.73 41.29
C LEU A 735 -0.70 29.52 41.38
N GLY A 736 -0.03 29.41 40.23
CA GLY A 736 1.41 29.14 40.14
C GLY A 736 1.79 27.67 39.91
N ALA A 737 0.83 26.74 39.80
CA ALA A 737 1.09 25.33 39.46
C ALA A 737 1.51 25.17 38.00
N ARG A 738 2.78 25.51 37.73
CA ARG A 738 3.42 25.41 36.42
C ARG A 738 4.59 24.43 36.50
N LEU A 739 4.99 23.91 35.34
CA LEU A 739 6.19 23.10 35.17
C LEU A 739 7.14 23.83 34.24
N SER A 740 8.38 24.02 34.69
CA SER A 740 9.45 24.59 33.89
C SER A 740 10.13 23.46 33.13
N ILE A 741 10.10 23.55 31.79
CA ILE A 741 10.64 22.52 30.91
C ILE A 741 11.70 23.14 30.01
N LYS A 742 12.82 22.44 29.85
CA LYS A 742 13.95 22.89 29.04
C LYS A 742 14.59 21.73 28.30
N LYS A 743 14.82 21.91 26.99
CA LYS A 743 15.63 20.99 26.19
C LYS A 743 17.12 21.32 26.37
N GLN A 744 17.91 20.34 26.77
CA GLN A 744 19.36 20.48 26.88
C GLN A 744 20.03 20.27 25.52
N LYS A 745 21.26 20.79 25.37
CA LYS A 745 22.10 20.58 24.17
C LYS A 745 22.40 19.10 23.90
N SER A 746 22.36 18.26 24.92
CA SER A 746 22.47 16.79 24.84
C SER A 746 21.24 16.13 24.20
N GLY A 747 20.14 16.86 24.01
CA GLY A 747 18.85 16.34 23.52
C GLY A 747 17.91 15.84 24.62
N SER A 748 18.38 15.73 25.87
CA SER A 748 17.55 15.40 27.03
C SER A 748 16.65 16.58 27.41
N ILE A 749 15.39 16.29 27.75
CA ILE A 749 14.42 17.30 28.18
C ILE A 749 14.29 17.20 29.70
N VAL A 750 14.52 18.32 30.38
CA VAL A 750 14.44 18.43 31.83
C VAL A 750 13.14 19.09 32.21
N VAL A 751 12.53 18.57 33.26
CA VAL A 751 11.29 19.02 33.87
C VAL A 751 11.57 19.28 35.35
N HIS A 752 11.28 20.49 35.81
CA HIS A 752 11.39 20.86 37.22
C HIS A 752 10.36 21.92 37.60
N LYS A 753 10.33 22.25 38.90
CA LYS A 753 9.47 23.32 39.43
C LYS A 753 10.04 24.70 39.08
N PRO A 754 9.19 25.71 38.81
CA PRO A 754 9.63 27.08 38.60
C PRO A 754 10.39 27.63 39.82
N GLY A 755 11.50 28.34 39.56
CA GLY A 755 12.29 28.99 40.63
C GLY A 755 13.21 28.07 41.43
N ASP A 756 13.20 26.76 41.18
CA ASP A 756 14.02 25.77 41.90
C ASP A 756 15.07 25.11 40.97
N ALA A 757 16.04 25.92 40.53
CA ALA A 757 17.07 25.48 39.57
C ALA A 757 18.05 24.41 40.14
N ASN A 758 18.12 24.27 41.47
CA ASN A 758 18.94 23.27 42.16
C ASN A 758 18.10 22.12 42.76
N GLY A 759 16.79 22.10 42.50
CA GLY A 759 15.86 21.11 43.04
C GLY A 759 15.90 19.75 42.33
N THR A 760 14.90 18.93 42.60
CA THR A 760 14.76 17.60 41.99
C THR A 760 14.46 17.69 40.50
N LEU A 761 15.49 17.49 39.66
CA LEU A 761 15.38 17.47 38.20
C LEU A 761 14.81 16.13 37.72
N SER A 762 13.75 16.18 36.91
CA SER A 762 13.15 15.03 36.22
C SER A 762 13.49 15.08 34.73
N TYR A 763 13.74 13.95 34.09
CA TYR A 763 14.03 13.83 32.67
C TYR A 763 12.95 13.03 31.95
N ILE A 764 12.63 13.44 30.73
CA ILE A 764 11.79 12.64 29.83
C ILE A 764 12.61 11.47 29.28
N VAL A 765 12.26 10.24 29.69
CA VAL A 765 12.92 8.98 29.28
C VAL A 765 12.45 8.60 27.88
N LYS A 766 11.14 8.56 27.69
CA LYS A 766 10.47 8.24 26.43
C LYS A 766 9.34 9.23 26.24
N GLY A 767 9.20 9.80 25.06
CA GLY A 767 8.16 10.80 24.81
C GLY A 767 7.50 10.61 23.46
N ASP A 768 6.52 11.46 23.19
CA ASP A 768 5.67 11.40 22.00
C ASP A 768 4.83 10.12 21.89
N ILE A 769 4.39 9.57 23.03
CA ILE A 769 3.39 8.48 23.06
C ILE A 769 2.02 9.10 22.79
N LEU A 770 1.51 8.92 21.57
CA LEU A 770 0.31 9.60 21.10
C LEU A 770 -0.97 9.01 21.71
N THR A 771 -1.96 9.87 21.95
CA THR A 771 -3.30 9.50 22.44
C THR A 771 -4.36 10.29 21.64
N ASN A 772 -5.63 9.90 21.71
CA ASN A 772 -6.71 10.63 21.03
C ASN A 772 -7.02 12.02 21.65
N THR A 773 -6.53 12.32 22.85
CA THR A 773 -6.72 13.62 23.52
C THR A 773 -5.44 14.45 23.62
N GLY A 774 -4.27 13.90 23.30
CA GLY A 774 -3.00 14.59 23.36
C GLY A 774 -1.81 13.63 23.35
N VAL A 775 -0.90 13.75 24.31
CA VAL A 775 0.37 13.00 24.31
C VAL A 775 0.81 12.61 25.72
N ILE A 776 1.49 11.47 25.84
CA ILE A 776 2.15 11.00 27.06
C ILE A 776 3.67 11.08 26.88
N HIS A 777 4.34 11.58 27.91
CA HIS A 777 5.80 11.55 28.04
C HIS A 777 6.16 10.85 29.35
N GLU A 778 6.93 9.77 29.27
CA GLU A 778 7.45 9.04 30.42
C GLU A 778 8.57 9.85 31.09
N VAL A 779 8.48 10.05 32.40
CA VAL A 779 9.48 10.78 33.19
C VAL A 779 10.11 9.90 34.27
N ASP A 780 11.38 10.14 34.57
CA ASP A 780 12.14 9.32 35.53
C ASP A 780 11.95 9.72 37.00
N ARG A 781 11.26 10.84 37.29
CA ARG A 781 10.95 11.30 38.65
C ARG A 781 9.57 11.93 38.76
N VAL A 782 8.95 11.71 39.91
CA VAL A 782 7.67 12.32 40.30
C VAL A 782 7.88 13.73 40.84
N GLN A 783 7.18 14.71 40.29
CA GLN A 783 7.19 16.10 40.78
C GLN A 783 6.00 16.35 41.72
N ILE A 784 6.26 16.47 43.03
CA ILE A 784 5.19 16.63 44.03
C ILE A 784 4.82 18.12 44.21
N PRO A 785 3.56 18.55 43.97
CA PRO A 785 3.18 19.97 44.02
C PRO A 785 2.78 20.50 45.40
N PHE A 786 2.71 19.65 46.42
CA PHE A 786 2.28 20.01 47.78
C PHE A 786 3.37 19.73 48.82
N ASP A 787 3.20 20.31 50.01
CA ASP A 787 4.06 20.05 51.15
C ASP A 787 3.75 18.64 51.70
N LEU A 788 4.77 17.82 51.89
CA LEU A 788 4.70 16.56 52.66
C LEU A 788 5.66 16.71 53.82
N THR A 789 5.14 16.67 55.04
CA THR A 789 5.91 16.81 56.28
C THR A 789 6.42 15.46 56.78
N ILE A 790 7.33 15.48 57.76
CA ILE A 790 7.77 14.26 58.44
C ILE A 790 6.57 13.54 59.08
N ARG A 791 5.61 14.28 59.66
CA ARG A 791 4.38 13.70 60.20
C ARG A 791 3.60 12.88 59.16
N ASP A 792 3.49 13.38 57.93
CA ASP A 792 2.79 12.68 56.85
C ASP A 792 3.50 11.37 56.47
N LEU A 793 4.85 11.38 56.47
CA LEU A 793 5.65 10.18 56.25
C LEU A 793 5.49 9.15 57.37
N LEU A 794 5.35 9.58 58.63
CA LEU A 794 5.09 8.71 59.79
C LEU A 794 3.74 7.98 59.64
N LYS A 795 2.69 8.69 59.21
CA LYS A 795 1.39 8.09 58.89
C LYS A 795 1.50 7.07 57.75
N GLY A 796 2.26 7.39 56.70
CA GLY A 796 2.55 6.45 55.61
C GLY A 796 3.31 5.19 56.08
N ALA A 797 4.12 5.32 57.14
CA ALA A 797 4.83 4.21 57.77
C ALA A 797 3.99 3.42 58.79
N LYS A 798 2.80 3.92 59.17
CA LYS A 798 1.98 3.40 60.28
C LYS A 798 2.79 3.31 61.58
N ALA A 799 3.41 4.43 61.96
CA ALA A 799 4.29 4.52 63.12
C ALA A 799 3.73 5.50 64.16
N ASP A 800 2.50 5.25 64.61
CA ASP A 800 1.75 6.13 65.51
C ASP A 800 2.45 6.24 66.88
N THR A 801 3.06 5.14 67.34
CA THR A 801 3.71 5.10 68.65
C THR A 801 4.91 6.05 68.74
N MET A 802 5.75 6.11 67.72
CA MET A 802 6.90 7.02 67.70
C MET A 802 6.45 8.47 67.51
N GLU A 803 5.39 8.72 66.74
CA GLU A 803 4.80 10.07 66.62
C GLU A 803 4.41 10.61 68.00
N ASP A 804 3.67 9.82 68.78
CA ASP A 804 3.25 10.16 70.14
C ASP A 804 4.44 10.43 71.07
N LEU A 805 5.48 9.59 71.02
CA LEU A 805 6.69 9.77 71.83
C LEU A 805 7.41 11.07 71.46
N MET A 806 7.49 11.42 70.17
CA MET A 806 8.09 12.67 69.72
C MET A 806 7.30 13.90 70.19
N VAL A 807 5.96 13.83 70.15
CA VAL A 807 5.09 14.90 70.67
C VAL A 807 5.28 15.07 72.17
N GLN A 808 5.23 13.99 72.95
CA GLN A 808 5.41 14.03 74.41
C GLN A 808 6.81 14.49 74.84
N ALA A 809 7.84 14.16 74.05
CA ALA A 809 9.21 14.62 74.27
C ALA A 809 9.43 16.10 73.91
N GLY A 810 8.46 16.76 73.25
CA GLY A 810 8.54 18.17 72.84
C GLY A 810 9.23 18.41 71.49
N TYR A 811 9.32 17.38 70.65
CA TYR A 811 9.90 17.44 69.30
C TYR A 811 8.85 17.59 68.18
N GLU A 812 7.64 18.06 68.52
CA GLU A 812 6.55 18.26 67.56
C GLU A 812 6.93 19.22 66.41
N TYR A 813 7.79 20.21 66.68
CA TYR A 813 8.24 21.15 65.64
C TYR A 813 8.99 20.45 64.50
N ILE A 814 9.65 19.32 64.75
CA ILE A 814 10.32 18.51 63.71
C ILE A 814 9.26 17.83 62.84
N LEU A 815 8.21 17.28 63.44
CA LEU A 815 7.14 16.59 62.73
C LEU A 815 6.43 17.51 61.73
N ASN A 816 6.23 18.78 62.12
CA ASN A 816 5.54 19.79 61.31
C ASN A 816 6.50 20.67 60.48
N SER A 817 7.80 20.36 60.48
CA SER A 817 8.85 21.15 59.81
C SER A 817 8.82 22.64 60.16
N ALA A 818 8.52 22.95 61.42
CA ALA A 818 8.41 24.29 61.96
C ALA A 818 9.71 24.73 62.65
N ILE A 819 10.04 26.02 62.55
CA ILE A 819 11.21 26.58 63.23
C ILE A 819 10.83 26.87 64.70
N PRO A 820 11.61 26.40 65.70
CA PRO A 820 11.39 26.77 67.09
C PRO A 820 11.48 28.28 67.30
N GLN A 821 10.64 28.85 68.17
CA GLN A 821 10.60 30.30 68.44
C GLN A 821 11.94 30.92 68.87
N ASN A 822 12.89 30.11 69.36
CA ASN A 822 14.19 30.55 69.87
C ASN A 822 15.35 30.42 68.88
N GLN A 823 15.11 30.00 67.63
CA GLN A 823 16.13 29.79 66.60
C GLN A 823 15.86 30.62 65.34
N SER A 824 16.92 31.01 64.64
CA SER A 824 16.84 31.69 63.34
C SER A 824 17.12 30.73 62.19
N LEU A 825 16.71 31.09 60.97
CA LEU A 825 16.82 30.25 59.77
C LEU A 825 18.25 29.75 59.50
N ALA A 826 19.26 30.61 59.73
CA ALA A 826 20.68 30.29 59.57
C ALA A 826 21.21 29.26 60.59
N THR A 827 20.47 29.04 61.68
CA THR A 827 20.77 28.06 62.73
C THR A 827 19.82 26.85 62.71
N SER A 828 18.88 26.82 61.76
CA SER A 828 17.90 25.73 61.65
C SER A 828 18.48 24.56 60.89
N HIS A 829 18.22 23.35 61.40
CA HIS A 829 18.69 22.09 60.83
C HIS A 829 17.51 21.30 60.27
N GLY A 830 17.73 20.61 59.15
CA GLY A 830 16.84 19.53 58.73
C GLY A 830 17.03 18.30 59.61
N PHE A 831 16.11 17.34 59.58
CA PHE A 831 16.23 16.12 60.38
C PHE A 831 15.95 14.86 59.57
N ILE A 832 16.75 13.83 59.80
CA ILE A 832 16.41 12.45 59.44
C ILE A 832 15.95 11.72 60.69
N VAL A 833 14.73 11.21 60.64
CA VAL A 833 14.12 10.44 61.73
C VAL A 833 14.30 8.95 61.45
N LEU A 834 15.04 8.27 62.31
CA LEU A 834 15.06 6.80 62.37
C LEU A 834 13.77 6.36 63.05
N LEU A 835 12.84 5.78 62.29
CA LEU A 835 11.48 5.54 62.70
C LEU A 835 11.25 4.04 62.96
N PRO A 836 11.19 3.59 64.21
CA PRO A 836 10.87 2.20 64.51
C PRO A 836 9.41 1.90 64.14
N THR A 837 9.17 0.70 63.61
CA THR A 837 7.78 0.22 63.44
C THR A 837 7.09 0.09 64.80
N ASP A 838 5.76 0.23 64.85
CA ASP A 838 4.99 0.03 66.09
C ASP A 838 5.23 -1.37 66.69
N SER A 839 5.44 -2.38 65.83
CA SER A 839 5.79 -3.73 66.27
C SER A 839 7.15 -3.81 66.99
N ALA A 840 8.10 -2.93 66.66
CA ALA A 840 9.42 -2.88 67.28
C ALA A 840 9.35 -2.50 68.77
N PHE A 841 8.38 -1.66 69.13
CA PHE A 841 8.19 -1.19 70.50
C PHE A 841 7.69 -2.28 71.45
N THR A 842 7.16 -3.40 70.94
CA THR A 842 6.78 -4.57 71.78
C THR A 842 7.96 -5.18 72.54
N LYS A 843 9.19 -4.98 72.06
CA LYS A 843 10.43 -5.48 72.68
C LYS A 843 10.97 -4.55 73.78
N VAL A 844 10.32 -3.41 74.00
CA VAL A 844 10.76 -2.35 74.91
C VAL A 844 9.66 -2.07 75.94
N ASN A 845 10.05 -1.81 77.20
CA ASN A 845 9.09 -1.44 78.24
C ASN A 845 8.71 0.05 78.11
N LEU A 846 7.68 0.35 77.30
CA LEU A 846 7.22 1.73 77.09
C LEU A 846 6.75 2.40 78.38
N SER A 847 6.09 1.67 79.29
CA SER A 847 5.58 2.25 80.54
C SER A 847 6.70 2.87 81.37
N ALA A 848 7.83 2.17 81.49
CA ALA A 848 9.00 2.70 82.20
C ALA A 848 9.63 3.92 81.52
N ILE A 849 9.52 4.03 80.20
CA ILE A 849 10.06 5.16 79.42
C ILE A 849 9.14 6.37 79.51
N LEU A 850 7.82 6.15 79.53
CA LEU A 850 6.83 7.22 79.66
C LEU A 850 6.82 7.82 81.07
N ASP A 851 7.10 7.01 82.11
CA ASP A 851 7.21 7.49 83.49
C ASP A 851 8.46 8.35 83.72
N ASP A 852 9.54 8.12 82.97
CA ASP A 852 10.81 8.86 83.09
C ASP A 852 11.05 9.77 81.87
N ARG A 853 10.79 11.06 82.07
CA ARG A 853 10.95 12.08 81.02
C ARG A 853 12.37 12.15 80.46
N ASP A 854 13.40 11.91 81.27
CA ASP A 854 14.78 11.98 80.79
C ASP A 854 15.10 10.78 79.88
N LEU A 855 14.57 9.59 80.21
CA LEU A 855 14.69 8.42 79.34
C LEU A 855 13.91 8.59 78.03
N LEU A 856 12.70 9.14 78.09
CA LEU A 856 11.89 9.46 76.91
C LEU A 856 12.65 10.39 75.95
N VAL A 857 13.16 11.52 76.47
CA VAL A 857 13.88 12.51 75.66
C VAL A 857 15.14 11.88 75.05
N ARG A 858 15.91 11.10 75.82
CA ARG A 858 17.11 10.43 75.31
C ARG A 858 16.80 9.41 74.22
N LEU A 859 15.71 8.65 74.37
CA LEU A 859 15.26 7.68 73.37
C LEU A 859 14.94 8.40 72.06
N VAL A 860 14.14 9.46 72.11
CA VAL A 860 13.78 10.22 70.91
C VAL A 860 15.02 10.86 70.28
N GLN A 861 15.89 11.48 71.08
CA GLN A 861 17.15 12.07 70.60
C GLN A 861 18.07 11.06 69.88
N GLN A 862 18.09 9.80 70.31
CA GLN A 862 18.88 8.72 69.67
C GLN A 862 18.40 8.40 68.24
N HIS A 863 17.16 8.76 67.90
CA HIS A 863 16.55 8.49 66.61
C HIS A 863 16.55 9.72 65.67
N LEU A 864 17.06 10.87 66.14
CA LEU A 864 17.05 12.12 65.38
C LEU A 864 18.47 12.49 64.92
N ILE A 865 18.67 12.53 63.60
CA ILE A 865 19.94 12.92 62.98
C ILE A 865 19.78 14.35 62.41
N PRO A 866 20.43 15.37 62.99
CA PRO A 866 20.39 16.73 62.43
C PRO A 866 21.20 16.83 61.13
N LEU A 867 20.70 17.63 60.20
CA LEU A 867 21.28 17.91 58.89
C LEU A 867 21.67 19.38 58.78
N SER A 868 22.85 19.64 58.22
CA SER A 868 23.36 21.00 58.04
C SER A 868 22.72 21.72 56.86
N ASP A 869 22.57 21.05 55.71
CA ASP A 869 22.06 21.62 54.44
C ASP A 869 21.21 20.59 53.66
N ASP A 870 20.38 21.07 52.71
CA ASP A 870 19.55 20.23 51.83
C ASP A 870 20.36 19.20 51.03
N LYS A 871 21.60 19.53 50.64
CA LYS A 871 22.51 18.60 49.94
C LYS A 871 22.85 17.35 50.75
N ALA A 872 22.77 17.45 52.08
CA ALA A 872 22.99 16.28 52.95
C ALA A 872 21.84 15.28 52.82
N VAL A 873 20.61 15.75 52.57
CA VAL A 873 19.45 14.89 52.32
C VAL A 873 19.65 14.09 51.04
N ASP A 874 20.07 14.78 49.96
CA ASP A 874 20.32 14.13 48.65
C ASP A 874 21.43 13.08 48.70
N ALA A 875 22.36 13.20 49.65
CA ALA A 875 23.41 12.20 49.86
C ALA A 875 22.92 10.99 50.70
N LEU A 876 21.88 11.17 51.51
CA LEU A 876 21.42 10.18 52.48
C LEU A 876 20.18 9.42 52.01
N LEU A 877 19.24 10.11 51.38
CA LEU A 877 18.02 9.50 50.86
C LEU A 877 18.12 9.39 49.33
N PRO A 878 17.64 8.29 48.76
CA PRO A 878 17.59 8.16 47.32
C PRO A 878 16.66 9.25 46.75
N ASP A 879 17.07 9.83 45.63
CA ASP A 879 16.38 10.93 44.97
C ASP A 879 15.34 10.45 43.94
N GLY A 880 14.99 9.17 44.01
CA GLY A 880 13.98 8.51 43.19
C GLY A 880 14.49 7.92 41.87
N ARG A 881 15.79 7.99 41.58
CA ARG A 881 16.39 7.46 40.33
C ARG A 881 16.86 6.00 40.41
N GLY A 882 16.16 5.11 41.12
CA GLY A 882 16.50 3.68 41.17
C GLY A 882 17.91 3.31 41.66
N ASP A 883 18.74 4.30 42.02
CA ASP A 883 20.10 4.12 42.50
C ASP A 883 20.09 3.89 44.02
N ASP A 884 21.03 3.05 44.46
CA ASP A 884 21.35 2.75 45.86
C ASP A 884 21.40 4.05 46.69
N ILE A 885 20.97 3.96 47.96
CA ILE A 885 21.21 4.99 48.99
C ILE A 885 22.65 5.51 48.85
N GLY A 886 22.82 6.81 48.57
CA GLY A 886 24.11 7.46 48.25
C GLY A 886 25.13 7.49 49.39
N MET A 887 24.83 6.83 50.51
CA MET A 887 25.72 6.68 51.65
C MET A 887 26.91 5.78 51.31
N LYS A 888 28.09 6.16 51.81
CA LYS A 888 29.24 5.26 51.84
C LYS A 888 29.02 4.18 52.89
N ASP A 889 29.49 2.97 52.61
CA ASP A 889 29.55 1.92 53.61
C ASP A 889 30.39 2.38 54.82
N GLU A 890 29.97 1.99 56.02
CA GLU A 890 30.54 2.39 57.31
C GLU A 890 30.48 3.90 57.63
N SER A 891 29.58 4.65 57.00
CA SER A 891 29.33 6.05 57.35
C SER A 891 28.70 6.20 58.75
N SER A 892 29.08 7.23 59.49
CA SER A 892 28.54 7.48 60.84
C SER A 892 28.06 8.92 61.02
N PHE A 893 26.90 9.06 61.65
CA PHE A 893 26.22 10.33 61.87
C PHE A 893 25.94 10.54 63.36
N ALA A 894 26.16 11.77 63.84
CA ALA A 894 25.84 12.14 65.21
C ALA A 894 24.33 12.37 65.34
N THR A 895 23.69 11.76 66.32
CA THR A 895 22.28 12.06 66.66
C THR A 895 22.22 13.22 67.65
N LEU A 896 21.02 13.73 67.93
CA LEU A 896 20.82 14.75 68.98
C LEU A 896 21.28 14.29 70.37
N LEU A 897 21.42 12.98 70.60
CA LEU A 897 21.90 12.44 71.87
C LEU A 897 23.44 12.59 72.02
N ASP A 898 24.17 12.76 70.92
CA ASP A 898 25.63 12.79 70.93
C ASP A 898 26.18 14.10 71.51
N ARG A 899 27.29 14.02 72.24
CA ARG A 899 27.96 15.19 72.83
C ARG A 899 28.34 16.26 71.82
N SER A 900 28.64 15.89 70.57
CA SER A 900 28.97 16.87 69.53
C SER A 900 27.79 17.75 69.13
N GLN A 901 26.56 17.28 69.37
CA GLN A 901 25.31 18.00 69.10
C GLN A 901 24.68 18.57 70.38
N GLY A 902 25.41 18.56 71.50
CA GLY A 902 24.93 19.07 72.79
C GLY A 902 24.17 18.05 73.65
N GLY A 903 24.13 16.78 73.23
CA GLY A 903 23.48 15.70 73.99
C GLY A 903 24.33 15.14 75.14
N PRO A 904 23.71 14.41 76.10
CA PRO A 904 24.38 13.94 77.31
C PRO A 904 25.28 12.70 77.11
N SER A 905 25.12 11.94 76.01
CA SER A 905 25.79 10.65 75.80
C SER A 905 27.02 10.75 74.89
N CYS A 906 28.08 10.00 75.23
CA CYS A 906 29.23 9.80 74.33
C CYS A 906 29.02 8.66 73.32
N TYR A 907 27.86 8.00 73.36
CA TYR A 907 27.47 6.92 72.44
C TYR A 907 26.27 7.31 71.57
N GLY A 908 26.07 8.61 71.31
CA GLY A 908 24.94 9.08 70.51
C GLY A 908 25.14 8.95 69.00
N GLN A 909 26.26 8.44 68.51
CA GLN A 909 26.49 8.29 67.07
C GLN A 909 25.90 6.99 66.52
N VAL A 910 25.23 7.07 65.37
CA VAL A 910 24.75 5.91 64.61
C VAL A 910 25.64 5.67 63.39
N GLY A 911 25.91 4.41 63.09
CA GLY A 911 26.66 3.97 61.91
C GLY A 911 25.78 3.18 60.97
N PHE A 912 25.93 3.40 59.66
CA PHE A 912 25.26 2.68 58.60
C PHE A 912 26.23 1.72 57.95
N ARG A 913 25.77 0.48 57.70
CA ARG A 913 26.55 -0.55 57.04
C ARG A 913 25.72 -1.25 55.98
N ARG A 914 26.29 -1.43 54.80
CA ARG A 914 25.67 -2.18 53.71
C ARG A 914 25.78 -3.68 54.03
N ILE A 915 24.66 -4.38 53.99
CA ILE A 915 24.64 -5.84 54.08
C ILE A 915 25.00 -6.37 52.70
N SER A 916 26.09 -7.13 52.58
CA SER A 916 26.43 -7.82 51.34
C SER A 916 25.38 -8.89 51.04
N SER A 917 24.33 -8.52 50.31
CA SER A 917 23.41 -9.51 49.74
C SER A 917 24.16 -10.22 48.61
N GLY A 918 24.33 -11.53 48.69
CA GLY A 918 24.96 -12.31 47.63
C GLY A 918 24.22 -12.12 46.30
N SER A 919 24.93 -11.68 45.26
CA SER A 919 24.46 -11.59 43.86
C SER A 919 23.42 -10.49 43.56
N THR A 920 23.89 -9.24 43.43
CA THR A 920 23.21 -8.16 42.68
C THR A 920 23.29 -8.37 41.17
N ASN A 921 22.98 -9.58 40.69
CA ASN A 921 22.84 -9.83 39.26
C ASN A 921 21.82 -10.92 39.00
N ARG A 922 20.52 -10.62 39.23
CA ARG A 922 19.40 -11.43 38.72
C ARG A 922 18.02 -10.73 38.85
N TYR A 923 17.82 -9.61 38.14
CA TYR A 923 16.50 -9.27 37.58
C TYR A 923 16.40 -9.77 36.13
N ARG A 924 16.75 -11.05 35.91
CA ARG A 924 16.47 -11.73 34.64
C ARG A 924 16.03 -13.16 34.91
N ARG A 925 14.81 -13.45 34.44
CA ARG A 925 14.06 -14.72 34.36
C ARG A 925 13.48 -15.29 35.67
N LYS A 926 12.17 -15.06 35.82
CA LYS A 926 11.22 -16.00 36.41
C LYS A 926 11.30 -17.34 35.65
N SER A 927 11.55 -18.43 36.37
CA SER A 927 11.16 -19.80 35.99
C SER A 927 10.46 -20.42 37.19
N SER A 928 9.36 -21.11 36.90
CA SER A 928 8.37 -21.67 37.82
C SER A 928 8.82 -23.00 38.46
N TYR A 929 8.19 -23.36 39.59
CA TYR A 929 8.33 -24.55 40.45
C TYR A 929 9.70 -24.64 41.19
N ASP A 930 9.78 -24.68 42.51
CA ASP A 930 9.13 -25.62 43.43
C ASP A 930 9.04 -25.07 44.87
N SER A 931 8.51 -25.89 45.79
CA SER A 931 7.62 -25.59 46.91
C SER A 931 8.22 -25.49 48.34
N ILE A 932 7.45 -24.82 49.24
CA ILE A 932 7.36 -24.90 50.73
C ILE A 932 7.92 -23.68 51.55
N PRO A 933 7.19 -23.20 52.61
CA PRO A 933 7.09 -21.78 52.98
C PRO A 933 7.63 -21.41 54.39
N ASP A 934 7.95 -20.12 54.56
CA ASP A 934 7.57 -19.21 55.68
C ASP A 934 8.56 -18.01 55.73
N ASP A 935 8.02 -16.79 55.61
CA ASP A 935 8.68 -15.46 55.65
C ASP A 935 9.73 -15.14 54.56
N LEU A 936 9.26 -14.67 53.39
CA LEU A 936 10.09 -14.17 52.28
C LEU A 936 9.74 -12.75 51.78
N ASP A 937 8.92 -11.98 52.51
CA ASP A 937 8.28 -10.79 51.93
C ASP A 937 8.93 -9.42 52.17
N ASN A 938 10.14 -9.34 52.76
CA ASN A 938 10.83 -8.03 52.78
C ASN A 938 12.35 -8.16 52.91
N PRO A 939 13.11 -8.35 51.81
CA PRO A 939 14.51 -7.99 51.84
C PRO A 939 14.52 -6.46 52.03
N GLY A 940 14.77 -5.99 53.26
CA GLY A 940 14.90 -4.55 53.53
C GLY A 940 15.91 -3.88 52.58
N LEU A 941 16.07 -2.56 52.66
CA LEU A 941 16.85 -1.74 51.73
C LEU A 941 18.34 -2.13 51.59
N GLY A 942 18.81 -3.19 52.26
CA GLY A 942 20.16 -3.71 52.18
C GLY A 942 21.13 -3.03 53.13
N TRP A 943 20.61 -2.31 54.12
CA TRP A 943 21.38 -1.52 55.08
C TRP A 943 20.99 -1.84 56.52
N ILE A 944 21.99 -1.84 57.41
CA ILE A 944 21.82 -1.89 58.86
C ILE A 944 22.27 -0.54 59.42
N VAL A 945 21.50 -0.01 60.36
CA VAL A 945 21.87 1.12 61.20
C VAL A 945 22.11 0.61 62.62
N GLY A 946 23.16 1.08 63.30
CA GLY A 946 23.41 0.70 64.69
C GLY A 946 24.22 1.73 65.46
N ILE A 947 24.14 1.68 66.78
CA ILE A 947 24.86 2.60 67.65
C ILE A 947 26.37 2.28 67.60
N LYS A 948 27.18 3.29 67.28
CA LYS A 948 28.63 3.15 67.12
C LYS A 948 29.30 2.86 68.48
N ASN A 949 30.38 2.06 68.46
CA ASN A 949 31.20 1.71 69.63
C ASN A 949 30.49 0.91 70.75
N THR A 950 29.44 0.15 70.43
CA THR A 950 28.70 -0.74 71.35
C THR A 950 29.46 -2.05 71.65
N ARG A 951 30.60 -1.94 72.34
CA ARG A 951 31.45 -3.11 72.68
C ARG A 951 30.80 -4.02 73.72
N GLY A 952 30.80 -5.33 73.48
CA GLY A 952 30.37 -6.35 74.46
C GLY A 952 28.85 -6.52 74.61
N SER A 953 28.07 -6.02 73.66
CA SER A 953 26.60 -6.12 73.65
C SER A 953 26.09 -7.01 72.50
N SER A 954 24.91 -7.62 72.66
CA SER A 954 24.26 -8.36 71.56
C SER A 954 23.84 -7.36 70.48
N ALA A 955 24.27 -7.61 69.24
CA ALA A 955 23.97 -6.76 68.08
C ALA A 955 22.46 -6.47 67.92
N SER A 956 21.60 -7.40 68.33
CA SER A 956 20.14 -7.32 68.19
C SER A 956 19.45 -6.20 68.97
N ARG A 957 20.10 -5.57 69.96
CA ARG A 957 19.49 -4.50 70.79
C ARG A 957 19.92 -3.08 70.39
N HIS A 958 20.98 -2.96 69.61
CA HIS A 958 21.59 -1.68 69.26
C HIS A 958 21.84 -1.55 67.74
N ALA A 959 21.22 -2.43 66.95
CA ALA A 959 21.21 -2.37 65.50
C ALA A 959 19.81 -2.69 64.97
N ALA A 960 19.47 -2.10 63.84
CA ALA A 960 18.21 -2.23 63.16
C ALA A 960 18.44 -2.31 61.64
N THR A 961 17.59 -3.05 60.93
CA THR A 961 17.60 -3.07 59.47
C THR A 961 16.73 -1.93 58.92
N LEU A 962 17.18 -1.30 57.83
CA LEU A 962 16.40 -0.30 57.11
C LEU A 962 15.34 -0.99 56.26
N MET A 963 14.07 -0.69 56.54
CA MET A 963 12.92 -1.29 55.86
C MET A 963 12.42 -0.42 54.70
N ALA A 964 12.22 0.87 54.96
CA ALA A 964 11.70 1.83 54.01
C ALA A 964 12.31 3.22 54.25
N PHE A 965 12.10 4.13 53.31
CA PHE A 965 12.51 5.52 53.43
C PHE A 965 11.39 6.45 53.00
N GLY A 966 11.43 7.69 53.48
CA GLY A 966 10.52 8.76 53.05
C GLY A 966 11.28 10.07 53.02
N ARG A 967 11.04 10.89 52.00
CA ARG A 967 11.63 12.22 51.87
C ARG A 967 10.56 13.27 52.04
N GLU A 968 10.87 14.30 52.81
CA GLU A 968 10.01 15.47 52.93
C GLU A 968 9.98 16.24 51.61
N THR A 969 8.83 16.78 51.22
CA THR A 969 8.71 17.57 49.99
C THR A 969 8.11 18.92 50.25
N ARG A 970 8.53 19.91 49.45
CA ARG A 970 7.96 21.25 49.45
C ARG A 970 7.07 21.46 48.24
N GLY A 971 5.88 21.97 48.49
CA GLY A 971 4.89 22.29 47.48
C GLY A 971 5.19 23.58 46.74
N VAL A 972 4.47 23.77 45.64
CA VAL A 972 4.49 24.98 44.82
C VAL A 972 3.55 25.99 45.47
N ARG A 973 4.09 26.89 46.28
CA ARG A 973 3.46 28.18 46.57
C ARG A 973 4.12 29.20 45.65
N GLY A 974 3.38 30.16 45.10
CA GLY A 974 3.90 31.19 44.18
C GLY A 974 5.04 32.02 44.79
N ASP A 975 5.33 33.21 44.24
CA ASP A 975 6.46 34.10 44.61
C ASP A 975 6.65 34.44 46.12
N VAL A 976 5.82 33.92 47.01
CA VAL A 976 6.01 33.92 48.46
C VAL A 976 7.04 32.86 48.86
N HIS A 977 8.31 33.25 48.88
CA HIS A 977 9.36 32.49 49.57
C HIS A 977 9.06 32.42 51.08
N LEU A 978 8.39 31.35 51.51
CA LEU A 978 8.24 31.02 52.92
C LEU A 978 9.58 30.49 53.44
N GLU A 979 10.20 31.29 54.32
CA GLU A 979 11.38 30.94 55.09
C GLU A 979 11.12 29.66 55.93
N ARG A 980 11.74 28.53 55.55
CA ARG A 980 11.55 27.20 56.16
C ARG A 980 12.90 26.46 56.36
N PRO A 981 13.02 25.57 57.36
CA PRO A 981 14.24 24.85 57.67
C PRO A 981 14.58 23.81 56.59
N PRO A 982 15.86 23.40 56.42
CA PRO A 982 16.27 22.42 55.41
C PRO A 982 15.38 21.17 55.39
N ILE A 983 15.16 20.61 54.20
CA ILE A 983 14.31 19.43 53.96
C ILE A 983 14.81 18.27 54.83
N GLY A 984 13.90 17.52 55.44
CA GLY A 984 14.19 16.32 56.22
C GLY A 984 13.81 15.02 55.52
N GLY A 985 13.77 13.96 56.31
CA GLY A 985 13.22 12.67 55.87
C GLY A 985 13.18 11.63 56.96
N VAL A 986 12.84 10.40 56.58
CA VAL A 986 12.52 9.31 57.47
C VAL A 986 13.15 8.03 56.97
N PHE A 987 13.73 7.25 57.88
CA PHE A 987 14.16 5.87 57.64
C PHE A 987 13.37 4.95 58.55
N GLN A 988 12.53 4.09 58.00
CA GLN A 988 11.80 3.10 58.78
C GLN A 988 12.75 1.96 59.18
N ILE A 989 12.76 1.61 60.45
CA ILE A 989 13.61 0.57 61.04
C ILE A 989 12.80 -0.51 61.75
N ASP A 990 13.31 -1.74 61.74
CA ASP A 990 12.66 -2.92 62.32
C ASP A 990 12.78 -3.05 63.85
N SER A 991 13.70 -2.31 64.47
CA SER A 991 14.00 -2.38 65.89
C SER A 991 14.20 -0.98 66.48
N VAL A 992 13.87 -0.81 67.77
CA VAL A 992 14.08 0.47 68.48
C VAL A 992 15.54 0.56 68.91
N LEU A 993 16.23 1.65 68.55
CA LEU A 993 17.61 1.90 68.97
C LEU A 993 17.62 2.48 70.39
N VAL A 994 17.70 1.60 71.38
CA VAL A 994 17.76 1.99 72.80
C VAL A 994 19.12 2.63 73.11
N PRO A 995 19.18 3.83 73.75
CA PRO A 995 20.42 4.49 74.14
C PRO A 995 21.36 3.54 74.88
N TYR A 996 22.60 3.45 74.41
CA TYR A 996 23.59 2.55 75.01
C TYR A 996 24.23 3.16 76.26
N GLU A 997 24.14 2.45 77.37
CA GLU A 997 24.93 2.71 78.57
C GLU A 997 25.88 1.53 78.83
N PRO A 998 27.21 1.77 78.93
CA PRO A 998 28.15 0.69 79.18
C PRO A 998 27.90 0.09 80.55
N ASN A 999 27.86 -1.24 80.61
CA ASN A 999 27.70 -1.98 81.86
C ASN A 999 28.80 -1.58 82.87
N TRP A 1000 28.52 -1.70 84.16
CA TRP A 1000 29.42 -1.26 85.24
C TRP A 1000 30.84 -1.82 85.09
N PHE A 1001 30.96 -3.06 84.59
CA PHE A 1001 32.25 -3.71 84.31
C PHE A 1001 33.04 -3.02 83.19
N TYR A 1002 32.40 -2.50 82.14
CA TYR A 1002 33.11 -1.74 81.10
C TYR A 1002 33.42 -0.30 81.53
N ARG A 1003 32.61 0.26 82.42
CA ARG A 1003 32.82 1.61 82.96
C ARG A 1003 33.93 1.66 84.02
N TRP A 1004 33.98 0.67 84.92
CA TRP A 1004 34.85 0.64 86.10
C TRP A 1004 35.76 -0.59 86.20
N GLY A 1005 35.57 -1.63 85.38
CA GLY A 1005 36.27 -2.91 85.54
C GLY A 1005 37.77 -2.84 85.32
N TRP A 1006 38.26 -1.92 84.49
CA TRP A 1006 39.70 -1.64 84.36
C TRP A 1006 40.29 -1.01 85.63
N ILE A 1007 39.51 -0.18 86.35
CA ILE A 1007 39.90 0.37 87.66
C ILE A 1007 39.91 -0.77 88.69
N VAL A 1008 38.90 -1.64 88.69
CA VAL A 1008 38.87 -2.81 89.58
C VAL A 1008 40.02 -3.79 89.28
N LEU A 1009 40.32 -4.05 88.01
CA LEU A 1009 41.40 -4.95 87.57
C LEU A 1009 42.78 -4.38 87.91
N THR A 1010 43.00 -3.08 87.72
CA THR A 1010 44.26 -2.41 88.10
C THR A 1010 44.42 -2.39 89.62
N CYS A 1011 43.36 -2.08 90.39
CA CYS A 1011 43.38 -2.21 91.85
C CYS A 1011 43.67 -3.65 92.30
N ALA A 1012 43.07 -4.67 91.66
CA ALA A 1012 43.30 -6.07 91.98
C ALA A 1012 44.73 -6.52 91.63
N LEU A 1013 45.28 -6.10 90.48
CA LEU A 1013 46.67 -6.37 90.10
C LEU A 1013 47.66 -5.70 91.04
N VAL A 1014 47.40 -4.46 91.46
CA VAL A 1014 48.21 -3.75 92.46
C VAL A 1014 48.15 -4.47 93.81
N ALA A 1015 46.96 -4.89 94.25
CA ALA A 1015 46.81 -5.68 95.49
C ALA A 1015 47.53 -7.03 95.42
N LEU A 1016 47.51 -7.70 94.27
CA LEU A 1016 48.21 -8.97 94.03
C LEU A 1016 49.73 -8.79 93.97
N ALA A 1017 50.22 -7.70 93.37
CA ALA A 1017 51.64 -7.35 93.38
C ALA A 1017 52.13 -7.03 94.80
N LEU A 1018 51.34 -6.30 95.59
CA LEU A 1018 51.64 -6.01 96.99
C LEU A 1018 51.61 -7.27 97.88
N SER A 1019 50.69 -8.21 97.63
CA SER A 1019 50.64 -9.47 98.38
C SER A 1019 51.80 -10.41 98.03
N LEU A 1020 52.21 -10.48 96.76
CA LEU A 1020 53.41 -11.19 96.32
C LEU A 1020 54.70 -10.59 96.89
N ALA A 1021 54.81 -9.26 96.92
CA ALA A 1021 55.92 -8.56 97.56
C ALA A 1021 55.96 -8.83 99.07
N GLY A 1022 54.80 -8.81 99.74
CA GLY A 1022 54.67 -9.16 101.15
C GLY A 1022 55.07 -10.61 101.44
N PHE A 1023 54.66 -11.56 100.59
CA PHE A 1023 55.03 -12.97 100.70
C PHE A 1023 56.56 -13.19 100.56
N TYR A 1024 57.20 -12.50 99.62
CA TYR A 1024 58.65 -12.57 99.44
C TYR A 1024 59.43 -11.95 100.60
N LEU A 1025 58.96 -10.82 101.15
CA LEU A 1025 59.53 -10.21 102.36
C LEU A 1025 59.42 -11.12 103.59
N LEU A 1026 58.28 -11.82 103.76
CA LEU A 1026 58.08 -12.79 104.84
C LEU A 1026 58.97 -14.04 104.68
N ARG A 1027 59.22 -14.47 103.44
CA ARG A 1027 60.13 -15.59 103.13
C ARG A 1027 61.60 -15.20 103.37
N TRP A 1028 62.00 -13.97 103.02
CA TRP A 1028 63.33 -13.43 103.31
C TRP A 1028 63.58 -13.33 104.81
N TRP A 1029 62.60 -12.84 105.58
CA TRP A 1029 62.70 -12.74 107.05
C TRP A 1029 62.77 -14.11 107.76
N ARG A 1030 62.12 -15.16 107.23
CA ARG A 1030 62.22 -16.53 107.77
C ARG A 1030 63.48 -17.29 107.34
N GLY A 1031 64.23 -16.83 106.33
CA GLY A 1031 65.41 -17.50 105.78
C GLY A 1031 66.76 -17.10 106.39
N GLY A 1032 66.79 -16.08 107.26
CA GLY A 1032 68.03 -15.44 107.73
C GLY A 1032 68.47 -15.79 109.15
N ASN A 1033 68.32 -17.03 109.62
CA ASN A 1033 68.90 -17.49 110.89
C ASN A 1033 69.41 -18.94 110.79
N ARG A 1034 70.57 -19.14 110.17
CA ARG A 1034 71.48 -20.24 110.52
C ARG A 1034 72.93 -19.75 110.42
N ILE A 1035 73.49 -19.49 111.60
CA ILE A 1035 74.91 -19.34 111.89
C ILE A 1035 75.57 -20.72 111.72
N GLN A 1036 76.61 -20.82 110.88
CA GLN A 1036 77.67 -21.81 111.05
C GLN A 1036 79.02 -21.13 110.75
N LEU A 1037 79.95 -21.30 111.69
CA LEU A 1037 81.33 -20.82 111.76
C LEU A 1037 82.15 -22.04 112.27
N PRO A 1038 83.48 -22.11 112.09
CA PRO A 1038 84.16 -22.71 110.93
C PRO A 1038 85.13 -23.85 111.32
N GLU A 1039 85.59 -24.66 110.35
CA GLU A 1039 86.84 -25.46 110.39
C GLU A 1039 87.08 -25.97 108.95
N ALA A 1040 88.04 -25.46 108.16
CA ALA A 1040 89.49 -25.55 108.23
C ALA A 1040 90.06 -26.88 107.68
N LEU A 1041 90.79 -26.72 106.57
CA LEU A 1041 91.99 -27.44 106.11
C LEU A 1041 91.89 -28.75 105.29
N GLU A 1042 92.87 -28.80 104.35
CA GLU A 1042 93.30 -29.85 103.41
C GLU A 1042 92.50 -29.92 102.09
N GLY A 1043 93.04 -29.65 100.89
CA GLY A 1043 94.44 -29.56 100.43
C GLY A 1043 94.71 -30.61 99.35
N GLU A 1044 95.08 -30.16 98.14
CA GLU A 1044 95.72 -30.91 97.03
C GLU A 1044 94.80 -31.93 96.29
N GLU A 1045 94.75 -32.04 94.96
CA GLU A 1045 95.74 -31.87 93.88
C GLU A 1045 95.02 -31.65 92.51
N GLU A 1046 95.78 -31.09 91.54
CA GLU A 1046 95.50 -30.72 90.13
C GLU A 1046 94.93 -29.33 89.80
#